data_AF-A0A925WIW2-F1
#
_entry.id   AF-A0A925WIW2-F1
#
_cell.length_a   1.000
_cell.length_b   1.000
_cell.length_c   1.000
_cell.angle_alpha   90.00
_cell.angle_beta   90.00
_cell.angle_gamma   90.00
#
_symmetry.space_group_name_H-M   'P 1'
#
loop_
_entity.id
_entity.type
_entity.pdbx_description
1 polymer ?
#
loop_
_entity_poly.entity_id
_entity_poly.type
_entity_poly.pdbx_seq_one_letter_code
_entity_poly.pdbx_strand_id
1 'polypeptide(L)'
;MTKSHYDMNLVGVDAFFRHLRWTGDLDFARRMWPTIERHLAWERRLFRREFGPDKLPLYEAYCCIWASDDLAYNGGGGTHSSAYNLYHNQLAARLAQLLGKDSSLYEREAELIAKGMRQQLWLPDRGWFGEWKDLLGGQFVHPNAAAWTFYHTVDSEVPTPVEAWQMSRFVDTQIARIPVRGANVPEGNFTMPTSSWMPYTWSLNNVVLAETMHSALAYWQAGRREAAMPLFKGALLDSMFLGLCPGNVGMTTFYDCNRRESQRDFGDGVGSLSRALVEGLFGVQPDALSGELKLRPGFPASWNQASIKHPDFEFTFQRTDTRETYSIQSRFRQPLRLRLQVPALRTEIGSVTVNGLPVPWQVLEDSVGTPRIEINAAAAASNQIVIEWKGDAPALVKVAPIAAQGSRVVADCGARILNSRDPQGALSEAGVDGTSIRGLAAGTPGHRTVFAQVEQGSLRWWQPVAFEIRAAWELIPSVKQDSAQLRFRVRNNTAGSFDGKAQMTAGGQRVEIELNAPAFSDSAEVAVTATGLRPGSNPVIVDLGRGSVVSNQIVNWQIQSAPGARFDAVDLTGNFNDRVTQIFRNEYLEPRSPFCSLALPKQGFGSWCHPTDTFEVDDSGLRAAAAANESRLTVQGVPFHTPTGANPKNILFTSQWQNYPAHASVPLNGRASHAYLLMAGSSNPMQSRFDNGEVTVTYTDGTTARLALHNPINWWPIDQDYFIDDFAFRRPEAIPPRVDLKTGKVRVLEVAEFKGKGRSVPGGAATVLDLPLDATRELKSLTVRAIANEVVIGLMSVTLAR
;
A
#
# COMPACT_ATOMS: atom_id res chain seq x y z
N MET A 1 -13.39 0.90 -31.60
CA MET A 1 -12.32 0.90 -30.58
C MET A 1 -11.26 1.90 -31.00
N THR A 2 -10.60 2.53 -30.03
CA THR A 2 -9.77 3.73 -30.25
C THR A 2 -8.55 3.41 -31.15
N LYS A 3 -8.01 4.41 -31.85
CA LYS A 3 -6.70 4.31 -32.53
C LYS A 3 -5.56 4.84 -31.64
N SER A 4 -5.84 5.05 -30.36
CA SER A 4 -4.90 5.60 -29.39
C SER A 4 -4.03 4.49 -28.82
N HIS A 5 -2.88 4.84 -28.23
CA HIS A 5 -1.98 3.92 -27.56
C HIS A 5 -2.47 3.50 -26.16
N TYR A 6 -3.68 3.87 -25.74
CA TYR A 6 -4.23 3.50 -24.44
C TYR A 6 -5.08 2.24 -24.57
N ASP A 7 -4.97 1.32 -23.60
CA ASP A 7 -5.96 0.25 -23.45
C ASP A 7 -7.21 0.70 -22.68
N MET A 8 -7.77 1.85 -23.09
CA MET A 8 -9.11 2.24 -22.66
C MET A 8 -10.21 1.39 -23.32
N ASN A 9 -9.84 0.43 -24.17
CA ASN A 9 -10.77 -0.58 -24.66
C ASN A 9 -11.18 -1.53 -23.54
N LEU A 10 -10.27 -1.86 -22.61
CA LEU A 10 -10.60 -2.64 -21.41
C LEU A 10 -11.72 -1.98 -20.60
N VAL A 11 -11.60 -0.67 -20.34
CA VAL A 11 -12.63 0.11 -19.63
C VAL A 11 -13.94 0.17 -20.43
N GLY A 12 -13.84 0.38 -21.75
CA GLY A 12 -15.02 0.40 -22.63
C GLY A 12 -15.78 -0.94 -22.68
N VAL A 13 -15.06 -2.06 -22.71
CA VAL A 13 -15.66 -3.40 -22.70
C VAL A 13 -16.21 -3.75 -21.31
N ASP A 14 -15.57 -3.30 -20.23
CA ASP A 14 -16.15 -3.39 -18.89
C ASP A 14 -17.52 -2.70 -18.84
N ALA A 15 -17.62 -1.48 -19.38
CA ALA A 15 -18.89 -0.76 -19.44
C ALA A 15 -19.96 -1.53 -20.23
N PHE A 16 -19.61 -2.23 -21.32
CA PHE A 16 -20.55 -3.09 -22.04
C PHE A 16 -21.04 -4.24 -21.18
N PHE A 17 -20.14 -4.92 -20.46
CA PHE A 17 -20.49 -6.01 -19.58
C PHE A 17 -21.38 -5.56 -18.41
N ARG A 18 -21.07 -4.42 -17.79
CA ARG A 18 -21.88 -3.80 -16.74
C ARG A 18 -23.25 -3.40 -17.27
N HIS A 19 -23.31 -2.80 -18.46
CA HIS A 19 -24.56 -2.47 -19.14
C HIS A 19 -25.41 -3.72 -19.40
N LEU A 20 -24.81 -4.79 -19.93
CA LEU A 20 -25.50 -6.05 -20.19
C LEU A 20 -26.04 -6.70 -18.92
N ARG A 21 -25.28 -6.69 -17.81
CA ARG A 21 -25.79 -7.14 -16.50
C ARG A 21 -26.98 -6.29 -16.04
N TRP A 22 -26.97 -4.99 -16.29
CA TRP A 22 -28.07 -4.11 -15.90
C TRP A 22 -29.33 -4.30 -16.75
N THR A 23 -29.19 -4.44 -18.07
CA THR A 23 -30.33 -4.40 -19.01
C THR A 23 -30.78 -5.76 -19.51
N GLY A 24 -29.91 -6.76 -19.51
CA GLY A 24 -30.17 -8.07 -20.12
C GLY A 24 -30.31 -8.00 -21.65
N ASP A 25 -29.83 -6.94 -22.30
CA ASP A 25 -30.04 -6.71 -23.74
C ASP A 25 -29.22 -7.68 -24.62
N LEU A 26 -29.82 -8.83 -24.92
CA LEU A 26 -29.21 -9.84 -25.78
C LEU A 26 -29.07 -9.40 -27.24
N ASP A 27 -29.84 -8.40 -27.71
CA ASP A 27 -29.68 -7.88 -29.07
C ASP A 27 -28.44 -6.98 -29.16
N PHE A 28 -28.19 -6.16 -28.14
CA PHE A 28 -26.92 -5.46 -27.99
C PHE A 28 -25.77 -6.45 -27.85
N ALA A 29 -25.91 -7.50 -27.03
CA ALA A 29 -24.90 -8.54 -26.88
C ALA A 29 -24.51 -9.19 -28.22
N ARG A 30 -25.49 -9.61 -29.04
CA ARG A 30 -25.23 -10.20 -30.37
C ARG A 30 -24.46 -9.24 -31.28
N ARG A 31 -24.81 -7.95 -31.27
CA ARG A 31 -24.12 -6.93 -32.07
C ARG A 31 -22.69 -6.68 -31.58
N MET A 32 -22.46 -6.73 -30.27
CA MET A 32 -21.16 -6.44 -29.66
C MET A 32 -20.27 -7.67 -29.50
N TRP A 33 -20.79 -8.88 -29.66
CA TRP A 33 -20.03 -10.13 -29.54
C TRP A 33 -18.73 -10.14 -30.36
N PRO A 34 -18.71 -9.78 -31.66
CA PRO A 34 -17.46 -9.75 -32.43
C PRO A 34 -16.45 -8.71 -31.91
N THR A 35 -16.90 -7.70 -31.18
CA THR A 35 -16.01 -6.70 -30.54
C THR A 35 -15.40 -7.27 -29.26
N ILE A 36 -16.21 -7.93 -28.43
CA ILE A 36 -15.76 -8.61 -27.20
C ILE A 36 -14.71 -9.68 -27.53
N GLU A 37 -15.02 -10.54 -28.51
CA GLU A 37 -14.11 -11.62 -28.93
C GLU A 37 -12.76 -11.08 -29.40
N ARG A 38 -12.78 -10.05 -30.26
CA ARG A 38 -11.54 -9.40 -30.74
C ARG A 38 -10.77 -8.69 -29.63
N HIS A 39 -11.47 -8.09 -28.67
CA HIS A 39 -10.82 -7.43 -27.53
C HIS A 39 -10.12 -8.45 -26.63
N LEU A 40 -10.78 -9.53 -26.22
CA LEU A 40 -10.14 -10.54 -25.37
C LEU A 40 -8.96 -11.25 -26.07
N ALA A 41 -9.05 -11.45 -27.38
CA ALA A 41 -7.92 -11.94 -28.16
C ALA A 41 -6.77 -10.91 -28.24
N TRP A 42 -7.08 -9.61 -28.29
CA TRP A 42 -6.10 -8.52 -28.23
C TRP A 42 -5.38 -8.48 -26.88
N GLU A 43 -6.13 -8.49 -25.78
CA GLU A 43 -5.62 -8.54 -24.40
C GLU A 43 -4.66 -9.71 -24.22
N ARG A 44 -5.12 -10.90 -24.59
CA ARG A 44 -4.32 -12.13 -24.49
C ARG A 44 -3.04 -12.06 -25.31
N ARG A 45 -3.05 -11.41 -26.47
CA ARG A 45 -1.88 -11.32 -27.35
C ARG A 45 -0.85 -10.30 -26.87
N LEU A 46 -1.29 -9.17 -26.33
CA LEU A 46 -0.39 -8.06 -26.03
C LEU A 46 0.04 -7.98 -24.57
N PHE A 47 -0.85 -8.29 -23.63
CA PHE A 47 -0.64 -7.96 -22.22
C PHE A 47 -0.52 -9.18 -21.31
N ARG A 48 -0.88 -10.38 -21.77
CA ARG A 48 -0.69 -11.62 -21.01
C ARG A 48 0.80 -11.97 -20.83
N ARG A 49 1.19 -12.33 -19.61
CA ARG A 49 2.54 -12.72 -19.18
C ARG A 49 2.45 -13.98 -18.32
N GLU A 50 3.35 -14.93 -18.54
CA GLU A 50 3.32 -16.21 -17.82
C GLU A 50 4.38 -16.26 -16.73
N PHE A 51 3.98 -16.68 -15.53
CA PHE A 51 4.83 -16.74 -14.35
C PHE A 51 4.87 -18.14 -13.73
N GLY A 52 6.00 -18.43 -13.10
CA GLY A 52 6.22 -19.69 -12.38
C GLY A 52 6.32 -20.93 -13.29
N PRO A 53 6.49 -22.11 -12.69
CA PRO A 53 6.60 -23.38 -13.41
C PRO A 53 5.31 -23.75 -14.15
N ASP A 54 4.16 -23.41 -13.58
CA ASP A 54 2.82 -23.67 -14.14
C ASP A 54 2.44 -22.73 -15.31
N LYS A 55 3.30 -21.76 -15.64
CA LYS A 55 3.07 -20.76 -16.70
C LYS A 55 1.72 -20.04 -16.56
N LEU A 56 1.40 -19.62 -15.34
CA LEU A 56 0.13 -18.99 -15.05
C LEU A 56 0.10 -17.53 -15.53
N PRO A 57 -1.00 -17.08 -16.15
CA PRO A 57 -1.09 -15.75 -16.70
C PRO A 57 -1.35 -14.70 -15.63
N LEU A 58 -0.67 -13.57 -15.78
CA LEU A 58 -1.08 -12.26 -15.30
C LEU A 58 -1.07 -11.29 -16.49
N TYR A 59 -1.80 -10.19 -16.38
CA TYR A 59 -1.91 -9.20 -17.44
C TYR A 59 -1.23 -7.89 -17.02
N GLU A 60 -0.39 -7.34 -17.90
CA GLU A 60 0.18 -6.02 -17.70
C GLU A 60 -0.91 -4.95 -17.73
N ALA A 61 -0.75 -3.92 -16.92
CA ALA A 61 -1.61 -2.75 -16.95
C ALA A 61 -1.08 -1.74 -17.98
N TYR A 62 -1.80 -1.58 -19.09
CA TYR A 62 -1.37 -0.72 -20.19
C TYR A 62 -2.36 0.45 -20.42
N CYS A 63 -2.29 1.47 -19.56
CA CYS A 63 -3.18 2.64 -19.58
C CYS A 63 -4.67 2.27 -19.54
N CYS A 64 -5.04 1.43 -18.56
CA CYS A 64 -6.38 0.86 -18.43
C CYS A 64 -7.16 1.37 -17.20
N ILE A 65 -6.65 2.41 -16.52
CA ILE A 65 -7.25 3.07 -15.35
C ILE A 65 -6.98 4.58 -15.40
N TRP A 66 -7.65 5.37 -14.56
CA TRP A 66 -7.40 6.82 -14.46
C TRP A 66 -5.97 7.12 -14.01
N ALA A 67 -5.47 6.42 -12.99
CA ALA A 67 -4.13 6.60 -12.42
C ALA A 67 -3.00 5.98 -13.30
N SER A 68 -3.02 6.18 -14.61
CA SER A 68 -2.12 5.49 -15.54
C SER A 68 -1.07 6.35 -16.25
N ASP A 69 -1.18 7.68 -16.23
CA ASP A 69 -0.30 8.59 -16.97
C ASP A 69 1.19 8.43 -16.62
N ASP A 70 1.51 8.20 -15.35
CA ASP A 70 2.90 7.97 -14.88
C ASP A 70 3.14 6.52 -14.43
N LEU A 71 2.19 5.62 -14.64
CA LEU A 71 2.32 4.22 -14.25
C LEU A 71 3.17 3.45 -15.26
N ALA A 72 4.18 2.73 -14.78
CA ALA A 72 5.01 1.85 -15.63
C ALA A 72 5.45 0.60 -14.87
N TYR A 73 5.06 -0.58 -15.38
CA TYR A 73 5.43 -1.88 -14.79
C TYR A 73 6.47 -2.64 -15.60
N ASN A 74 6.98 -2.06 -16.70
CA ASN A 74 8.08 -2.61 -17.51
C ASN A 74 7.85 -4.08 -17.92
N GLY A 75 6.62 -4.45 -18.24
CA GLY A 75 6.24 -5.79 -18.67
C GLY A 75 5.60 -6.63 -17.58
N GLY A 76 5.63 -6.16 -16.33
CA GLY A 76 5.13 -6.88 -15.15
C GLY A 76 3.62 -7.13 -15.18
N GLY A 77 3.20 -8.20 -14.51
CA GLY A 77 1.79 -8.56 -14.38
C GLY A 77 1.11 -7.75 -13.28
N GLY A 78 0.21 -6.85 -13.65
CA GLY A 78 -0.50 -5.96 -12.72
C GLY A 78 -1.77 -6.59 -12.15
N THR A 79 -2.03 -6.37 -10.86
CA THR A 79 -3.19 -6.96 -10.16
C THR A 79 -4.52 -6.47 -10.73
N HIS A 80 -4.68 -5.17 -10.93
CA HIS A 80 -5.95 -4.59 -11.40
C HIS A 80 -6.29 -4.97 -12.85
N SER A 81 -5.31 -4.99 -13.76
CA SER A 81 -5.52 -5.43 -15.16
C SER A 81 -5.83 -6.94 -15.24
N SER A 82 -5.18 -7.75 -14.40
CA SER A 82 -5.50 -9.18 -14.27
C SER A 82 -6.91 -9.39 -13.72
N ALA A 83 -7.35 -8.57 -12.76
CA ALA A 83 -8.71 -8.60 -12.23
C ALA A 83 -9.77 -8.29 -13.30
N TYR A 84 -9.55 -7.24 -14.09
CA TYR A 84 -10.41 -6.92 -15.24
C TYR A 84 -10.51 -8.10 -16.21
N ASN A 85 -9.38 -8.64 -16.63
CA ASN A 85 -9.33 -9.76 -17.57
C ASN A 85 -9.99 -11.02 -16.99
N LEU A 86 -9.90 -11.28 -15.68
CA LEU A 86 -10.67 -12.36 -15.04
C LEU A 86 -12.18 -12.15 -15.19
N TYR A 87 -12.67 -10.98 -14.76
CA TYR A 87 -14.08 -10.65 -14.78
C TYR A 87 -14.65 -10.66 -16.21
N HIS A 88 -13.91 -10.13 -17.18
CA HIS A 88 -14.32 -10.09 -18.57
C HIS A 88 -14.38 -11.48 -19.21
N ASN A 89 -13.41 -12.36 -18.93
CA ASN A 89 -13.47 -13.73 -19.41
C ASN A 89 -14.63 -14.51 -18.76
N GLN A 90 -14.93 -14.31 -17.48
CA GLN A 90 -16.10 -14.92 -16.83
C GLN A 90 -17.42 -14.48 -17.48
N LEU A 91 -17.58 -13.18 -17.77
CA LEU A 91 -18.78 -12.68 -18.42
C LEU A 91 -18.85 -13.03 -19.90
N ALA A 92 -17.71 -13.10 -20.60
CA ALA A 92 -17.66 -13.58 -21.98
C ALA A 92 -18.05 -15.06 -22.08
N ALA A 93 -17.57 -15.91 -21.16
CA ALA A 93 -17.99 -17.31 -21.06
C ALA A 93 -19.51 -17.44 -20.93
N ARG A 94 -20.08 -16.70 -19.97
CA ARG A 94 -21.53 -16.69 -19.74
C ARG A 94 -22.31 -16.18 -20.96
N LEU A 95 -21.84 -15.11 -21.58
CA LEU A 95 -22.49 -14.54 -22.75
C LEU A 95 -22.39 -15.45 -23.97
N ALA A 96 -21.25 -16.13 -24.15
CA ALA A 96 -21.07 -17.12 -25.21
C ALA A 96 -22.17 -18.18 -25.15
N GLN A 97 -22.41 -18.75 -23.96
CA GLN A 97 -23.46 -19.74 -23.74
C GLN A 97 -24.85 -19.18 -24.12
N LEU A 98 -25.19 -17.98 -23.64
CA LEU A 98 -26.47 -17.32 -23.95
C LEU A 98 -26.66 -17.02 -25.45
N LEU A 99 -25.57 -16.86 -26.19
CA LEU A 99 -25.57 -16.59 -27.62
C LEU A 99 -25.39 -17.83 -28.50
N GLY A 100 -25.26 -19.02 -27.90
CA GLY A 100 -24.97 -20.27 -28.64
C GLY A 100 -23.57 -20.30 -29.26
N LYS A 101 -22.58 -19.70 -28.60
CA LYS A 101 -21.16 -19.69 -28.95
C LYS A 101 -20.37 -20.57 -27.98
N ASP A 102 -19.15 -20.96 -28.38
CA ASP A 102 -18.24 -21.72 -27.52
C ASP A 102 -17.69 -20.85 -26.39
N SER A 103 -17.86 -21.31 -25.14
CA SER A 103 -17.40 -20.61 -23.93
C SER A 103 -16.06 -21.11 -23.40
N SER A 104 -15.57 -22.26 -23.90
CA SER A 104 -14.46 -23.01 -23.29
C SER A 104 -13.16 -22.22 -23.17
N LEU A 105 -12.83 -21.40 -24.17
CA LEU A 105 -11.65 -20.53 -24.17
C LEU A 105 -11.67 -19.55 -23.00
N TYR A 106 -12.82 -18.91 -22.77
CA TYR A 106 -12.99 -17.87 -21.76
C TYR A 106 -13.06 -18.46 -20.35
N GLU A 107 -13.74 -19.59 -20.19
CA GLU A 107 -13.76 -20.35 -18.93
C GLU A 107 -12.34 -20.74 -18.52
N ARG A 108 -11.58 -21.30 -19.46
CA ARG A 108 -10.21 -21.73 -19.19
C ARG A 108 -9.30 -20.57 -18.86
N GLU A 109 -9.37 -19.46 -19.59
CA GLU A 109 -8.53 -18.30 -19.31
C GLU A 109 -8.88 -17.69 -17.94
N ALA A 110 -10.17 -17.57 -17.60
CA ALA A 110 -10.61 -17.11 -16.29
C ALA A 110 -10.05 -17.99 -15.15
N GLU A 111 -10.13 -19.31 -15.25
CA GLU A 111 -9.55 -20.23 -14.26
C GLU A 111 -8.03 -20.01 -14.08
N LEU A 112 -7.31 -19.86 -15.20
CA LEU A 112 -5.86 -19.68 -15.19
C LEU A 112 -5.46 -18.33 -14.57
N ILE A 113 -6.17 -17.24 -14.89
CA ILE A 113 -5.94 -15.92 -14.28
C ILE A 113 -6.23 -15.98 -12.77
N ALA A 114 -7.37 -16.58 -12.38
CA ALA A 114 -7.75 -16.71 -10.97
C ALA A 114 -6.71 -17.48 -10.14
N LYS A 115 -6.10 -18.53 -10.72
CA LYS A 115 -4.99 -19.28 -10.12
C LYS A 115 -3.69 -18.44 -10.13
N GLY A 116 -3.41 -17.75 -11.24
CA GLY A 116 -2.25 -16.86 -11.38
C GLY A 116 -2.21 -15.78 -10.31
N MET A 117 -3.31 -15.03 -10.12
CA MET A 117 -3.39 -14.00 -9.10
C MET A 117 -3.12 -14.54 -7.69
N ARG A 118 -3.72 -15.69 -7.33
CA ARG A 118 -3.55 -16.30 -6.00
C ARG A 118 -2.13 -16.83 -5.75
N GLN A 119 -1.46 -17.36 -6.76
CA GLN A 119 -0.12 -17.93 -6.59
C GLN A 119 1.00 -16.90 -6.75
N GLN A 120 0.78 -15.87 -7.57
CA GLN A 120 1.83 -14.97 -8.01
C GLN A 120 1.73 -13.57 -7.40
N LEU A 121 0.56 -13.16 -6.88
CA LEU A 121 0.33 -11.80 -6.38
C LEU A 121 -0.19 -11.75 -4.94
N TRP A 122 -0.87 -12.79 -4.44
CA TRP A 122 -1.39 -12.80 -3.06
C TRP A 122 -0.26 -12.85 -2.04
N LEU A 123 -0.30 -11.95 -1.05
CA LEU A 123 0.64 -11.90 0.07
C LEU A 123 -0.02 -12.52 1.30
N PRO A 124 0.15 -13.84 1.54
CA PRO A 124 -0.62 -14.55 2.57
C PRO A 124 -0.37 -14.04 3.99
N ASP A 125 0.86 -13.61 4.30
CA ASP A 125 1.21 -13.03 5.60
C ASP A 125 0.54 -11.67 5.85
N ARG A 126 0.15 -10.95 4.78
CA ARG A 126 -0.45 -9.60 4.86
C ARG A 126 -1.96 -9.58 4.63
N GLY A 127 -2.50 -10.51 3.83
CA GLY A 127 -3.92 -10.61 3.52
C GLY A 127 -4.38 -9.65 2.40
N TRP A 128 -3.51 -9.34 1.44
CA TRP A 128 -3.88 -8.58 0.25
C TRP A 128 -3.00 -8.97 -0.95
N PHE A 129 -3.41 -8.57 -2.16
CA PHE A 129 -2.57 -8.70 -3.35
C PHE A 129 -1.52 -7.58 -3.41
N GLY A 130 -0.29 -7.92 -3.81
CA GLY A 130 0.69 -6.90 -4.23
C GLY A 130 0.20 -6.12 -5.45
N GLU A 131 0.86 -5.03 -5.81
CA GLU A 131 0.43 -4.20 -6.95
C GLU A 131 0.74 -4.88 -8.30
N TRP A 132 1.97 -5.37 -8.47
CA TRP A 132 2.38 -6.14 -9.64
C TRP A 132 3.48 -7.13 -9.29
N LYS A 133 3.74 -8.04 -10.23
CA LYS A 133 4.90 -8.93 -10.24
C LYS A 133 5.82 -8.55 -11.38
N ASP A 134 7.10 -8.33 -11.08
CA ASP A 134 8.12 -8.01 -12.08
C ASP A 134 8.25 -9.14 -13.10
N LEU A 135 8.30 -8.78 -14.40
CA LEU A 135 8.63 -9.73 -15.47
C LEU A 135 10.13 -10.05 -15.50
N LEU A 136 10.93 -9.00 -15.30
CA LEU A 136 12.39 -9.01 -15.41
C LEU A 136 13.06 -9.17 -14.03
N GLY A 137 14.37 -9.41 -14.05
CA GLY A 137 15.20 -9.48 -12.84
C GLY A 137 14.71 -10.55 -11.86
N GLY A 138 14.58 -10.19 -10.58
CA GLY A 138 14.22 -11.10 -9.50
C GLY A 138 12.77 -11.59 -9.50
N GLN A 139 11.91 -11.08 -10.40
CA GLN A 139 10.48 -11.36 -10.44
C GLN A 139 9.76 -11.13 -9.10
N PHE A 140 10.13 -10.06 -8.39
CA PHE A 140 9.55 -9.73 -7.10
C PHE A 140 8.09 -9.31 -7.22
N VAL A 141 7.35 -9.50 -6.12
CA VAL A 141 5.97 -8.99 -5.98
C VAL A 141 6.06 -7.71 -5.18
N HIS A 142 5.53 -6.61 -5.72
CA HIS A 142 5.59 -5.29 -5.09
C HIS A 142 4.49 -5.15 -4.04
N PRO A 143 4.82 -5.11 -2.74
CA PRO A 143 3.84 -5.39 -1.72
C PRO A 143 3.08 -4.15 -1.21
N ASN A 144 3.52 -2.95 -1.62
CA ASN A 144 2.84 -1.69 -1.33
C ASN A 144 1.82 -1.39 -2.45
N ALA A 145 0.62 -1.94 -2.31
CA ALA A 145 -0.48 -1.71 -3.24
C ALA A 145 -0.91 -0.23 -3.30
N ALA A 146 -1.59 0.15 -4.37
CA ALA A 146 -2.34 1.40 -4.43
C ALA A 146 -3.83 1.17 -4.17
N ALA A 147 -4.60 2.25 -4.05
CA ALA A 147 -6.06 2.19 -3.85
C ALA A 147 -6.77 1.38 -4.94
N TRP A 148 -6.31 1.51 -6.20
CA TRP A 148 -6.90 0.84 -7.35
C TRP A 148 -6.69 -0.67 -7.37
N THR A 149 -5.62 -1.18 -6.75
CA THR A 149 -5.49 -2.61 -6.50
C THR A 149 -6.57 -3.14 -5.57
N PHE A 150 -7.00 -2.36 -4.57
CA PHE A 150 -8.13 -2.75 -3.73
C PHE A 150 -9.43 -2.71 -4.53
N TYR A 151 -9.81 -1.55 -5.06
CA TYR A 151 -11.17 -1.38 -5.56
C TYR A 151 -11.43 -2.11 -6.89
N HIS A 152 -10.46 -2.22 -7.81
CA HIS A 152 -10.67 -2.98 -9.05
C HIS A 152 -10.75 -4.48 -8.80
N THR A 153 -9.95 -5.00 -7.86
CA THR A 153 -9.97 -6.43 -7.54
C THR A 153 -11.29 -6.83 -6.89
N VAL A 154 -11.80 -6.02 -5.96
CA VAL A 154 -13.10 -6.26 -5.31
C VAL A 154 -14.26 -6.09 -6.30
N ASP A 155 -14.27 -5.03 -7.11
CA ASP A 155 -15.36 -4.76 -8.07
C ASP A 155 -15.35 -5.75 -9.25
N SER A 156 -14.22 -6.39 -9.53
CA SER A 156 -14.08 -7.48 -10.51
C SER A 156 -14.38 -8.86 -9.92
N GLU A 157 -14.90 -8.94 -8.69
CA GLU A 157 -15.35 -10.18 -8.04
C GLU A 157 -14.25 -11.25 -7.89
N VAL A 158 -12.97 -10.84 -7.81
CA VAL A 158 -11.83 -11.76 -7.63
C VAL A 158 -11.80 -12.38 -6.22
N PRO A 159 -11.91 -11.60 -5.12
CA PRO A 159 -11.70 -12.12 -3.78
C PRO A 159 -12.95 -12.79 -3.21
N THR A 160 -12.74 -13.80 -2.37
CA THR A 160 -13.79 -14.30 -1.47
C THR A 160 -14.19 -13.23 -0.45
N PRO A 161 -15.33 -13.36 0.26
CA PRO A 161 -15.73 -12.40 1.29
C PRO A 161 -14.68 -12.18 2.40
N VAL A 162 -13.95 -13.24 2.78
CA VAL A 162 -12.86 -13.17 3.77
C VAL A 162 -11.67 -12.39 3.20
N GLU A 163 -11.23 -12.72 1.98
CA GLU A 163 -10.14 -12.00 1.30
C GLU A 163 -10.50 -10.52 1.08
N ALA A 164 -11.73 -10.20 0.68
CA ALA A 164 -12.20 -8.82 0.48
C ALA A 164 -12.16 -8.03 1.80
N TRP A 165 -12.53 -8.67 2.92
CA TRP A 165 -12.41 -8.06 4.24
C TRP A 165 -10.94 -7.83 4.61
N GLN A 166 -10.05 -8.79 4.38
CA GLN A 166 -8.61 -8.62 4.62
C GLN A 166 -8.02 -7.52 3.75
N MET A 167 -8.37 -7.46 2.47
CA MET A 167 -7.94 -6.40 1.56
C MET A 167 -8.41 -5.02 2.02
N SER A 168 -9.59 -4.89 2.63
CA SER A 168 -10.03 -3.61 3.20
C SER A 168 -9.13 -3.15 4.37
N ARG A 169 -8.44 -4.07 5.06
CA ARG A 169 -7.45 -3.72 6.10
C ARG A 169 -6.20 -3.09 5.54
N PHE A 170 -5.83 -3.39 4.29
CA PHE A 170 -4.76 -2.67 3.60
C PHE A 170 -5.10 -1.18 3.56
N VAL A 171 -6.27 -0.81 3.06
CA VAL A 171 -6.70 0.60 2.97
C VAL A 171 -6.81 1.23 4.36
N ASP A 172 -7.32 0.51 5.36
CA ASP A 172 -7.41 1.03 6.74
C ASP A 172 -6.05 1.41 7.35
N THR A 173 -4.96 0.76 6.93
CA THR A 173 -3.67 0.78 7.67
C THR A 173 -2.49 1.26 6.86
N GLN A 174 -2.54 1.19 5.53
CA GLN A 174 -1.44 1.51 4.63
C GLN A 174 -1.71 2.75 3.78
N ILE A 175 -2.99 3.11 3.57
CA ILE A 175 -3.37 4.33 2.87
C ILE A 175 -3.72 5.42 3.88
N ALA A 176 -3.23 6.62 3.64
CA ALA A 176 -3.46 7.76 4.53
C ALA A 176 -4.96 8.13 4.60
N ARG A 177 -5.44 8.38 5.81
CA ARG A 177 -6.79 8.90 6.06
C ARG A 177 -6.68 10.40 6.34
N ILE A 178 -6.96 11.22 5.32
CA ILE A 178 -6.87 12.68 5.41
C ILE A 178 -8.18 13.19 6.02
N PRO A 179 -8.20 13.69 7.28
CA PRO A 179 -9.43 14.09 7.93
C PRO A 179 -10.05 15.30 7.23
N VAL A 180 -11.32 15.19 6.88
CA VAL A 180 -12.07 16.33 6.32
C VAL A 180 -12.59 17.17 7.46
N ARG A 181 -12.11 18.40 7.58
CA ARG A 181 -12.45 19.34 8.66
C ARG A 181 -12.92 20.67 8.09
N GLY A 182 -13.81 21.34 8.84
CA GLY A 182 -14.34 22.64 8.48
C GLY A 182 -15.50 23.04 9.37
N ALA A 183 -15.96 24.28 9.25
CA ALA A 183 -17.16 24.73 9.93
C ALA A 183 -18.36 23.86 9.50
N ASN A 184 -19.15 23.38 10.46
CA ASN A 184 -20.32 22.52 10.23
C ASN A 184 -20.02 21.17 9.54
N VAL A 185 -18.75 20.74 9.52
CA VAL A 185 -18.35 19.41 9.03
C VAL A 185 -18.37 18.44 10.21
N PRO A 186 -19.18 17.36 10.15
CA PRO A 186 -19.18 16.36 11.22
C PRO A 186 -17.82 15.66 11.34
N GLU A 187 -17.41 15.35 12.56
CA GLU A 187 -16.17 14.61 12.82
C GLU A 187 -16.21 13.19 12.23
N GLY A 188 -15.02 12.60 12.04
CA GLY A 188 -14.85 11.21 11.60
C GLY A 188 -14.87 10.98 10.09
N ASN A 189 -15.21 12.00 9.28
CA ASN A 189 -15.16 11.93 7.82
C ASN A 189 -13.74 12.17 7.29
N PHE A 190 -13.38 11.51 6.21
CA PHE A 190 -12.03 11.58 5.64
C PHE A 190 -12.03 11.34 4.12
N THR A 191 -10.98 11.78 3.46
CA THR A 191 -10.62 11.43 2.08
C THR A 191 -9.28 10.71 2.06
N MET A 192 -8.81 10.27 0.90
CA MET A 192 -7.57 9.50 0.76
C MET A 192 -6.81 9.82 -0.54
N PRO A 193 -5.47 9.72 -0.53
CA PRO A 193 -4.68 9.72 -1.75
C PRO A 193 -4.81 8.36 -2.47
N THR A 194 -4.46 8.31 -3.75
CA THR A 194 -4.49 7.07 -4.54
C THR A 194 -3.37 6.08 -4.17
N SER A 195 -2.21 6.56 -3.69
CA SER A 195 -1.14 5.70 -3.17
C SER A 195 -0.27 6.44 -2.13
N SER A 196 0.63 5.68 -1.50
CA SER A 196 1.66 6.20 -0.58
C SER A 196 3.06 6.24 -1.21
N TRP A 197 3.12 6.12 -2.54
CA TRP A 197 4.35 5.99 -3.32
C TRP A 197 5.12 7.31 -3.36
N MET A 198 6.45 7.24 -3.42
CA MET A 198 7.34 8.39 -3.39
C MET A 198 8.49 8.21 -4.38
N PRO A 199 8.91 9.25 -5.10
CA PRO A 199 8.47 10.65 -4.99
C PRO A 199 7.03 10.89 -5.46
N TYR A 200 6.45 12.06 -5.14
CA TYR A 200 5.15 12.44 -5.71
C TYR A 200 5.28 12.45 -7.23
N THR A 201 4.32 11.84 -7.94
CA THR A 201 4.15 12.03 -9.38
C THR A 201 2.67 12.19 -9.72
N TRP A 202 2.41 12.81 -10.88
CA TRP A 202 1.05 12.98 -11.38
C TRP A 202 0.36 11.62 -11.56
N SER A 203 -0.97 11.60 -11.39
CA SER A 203 -1.87 10.44 -11.43
C SER A 203 -1.69 9.39 -10.32
N LEU A 204 -0.46 9.17 -9.81
CA LEU A 204 -0.19 8.07 -8.88
C LEU A 204 -0.42 8.40 -7.40
N ASN A 205 -0.46 9.67 -7.03
CA ASN A 205 -0.57 10.08 -5.62
C ASN A 205 -1.70 11.06 -5.31
N ASN A 206 -2.51 11.39 -6.32
CA ASN A 206 -3.49 12.44 -6.20
C ASN A 206 -4.59 12.12 -5.18
N VAL A 207 -5.24 13.17 -4.66
CA VAL A 207 -6.50 13.03 -3.91
C VAL A 207 -7.65 13.28 -4.87
N VAL A 208 -8.28 12.19 -5.31
CA VAL A 208 -9.20 12.19 -6.46
C VAL A 208 -10.56 11.68 -6.04
N LEU A 209 -11.62 12.38 -6.47
CA LEU A 209 -12.99 12.06 -6.11
C LEU A 209 -13.38 10.67 -6.63
N ALA A 210 -13.13 10.39 -7.91
CA ALA A 210 -13.49 9.11 -8.55
C ALA A 210 -12.88 7.90 -7.81
N GLU A 211 -11.58 7.98 -7.54
CA GLU A 211 -10.79 6.95 -6.85
C GLU A 211 -11.30 6.70 -5.42
N THR A 212 -11.66 7.79 -4.72
CA THR A 212 -12.23 7.72 -3.37
C THR A 212 -13.63 7.12 -3.38
N MET A 213 -14.47 7.46 -4.37
CA MET A 213 -15.81 6.89 -4.52
C MET A 213 -15.76 5.40 -4.88
N HIS A 214 -14.85 4.98 -5.75
CA HIS A 214 -14.67 3.56 -6.08
C HIS A 214 -14.14 2.77 -4.88
N SER A 215 -13.24 3.36 -4.10
CA SER A 215 -12.79 2.77 -2.82
C SER A 215 -13.95 2.61 -1.83
N ALA A 216 -14.86 3.59 -1.73
CA ALA A 216 -16.05 3.47 -0.90
C ALA A 216 -17.00 2.35 -1.39
N LEU A 217 -17.20 2.24 -2.72
CA LEU A 217 -17.94 1.14 -3.34
C LEU A 217 -17.33 -0.22 -2.97
N ALA A 218 -16.01 -0.36 -3.05
CA ALA A 218 -15.30 -1.59 -2.69
C ALA A 218 -15.44 -1.93 -1.19
N TYR A 219 -15.44 -0.94 -0.28
CA TYR A 219 -15.78 -1.18 1.12
C TYR A 219 -17.19 -1.75 1.29
N TRP A 220 -18.21 -1.22 0.59
CA TRP A 220 -19.56 -1.78 0.62
C TRP A 220 -19.62 -3.21 0.08
N GLN A 221 -18.95 -3.47 -1.05
CA GLN A 221 -18.85 -4.80 -1.66
C GLN A 221 -18.17 -5.82 -0.70
N ALA A 222 -17.14 -5.38 0.02
CA ALA A 222 -16.46 -6.14 1.09
C ALA A 222 -17.29 -6.27 2.39
N GLY A 223 -18.52 -5.72 2.44
CA GLY A 223 -19.40 -5.79 3.61
C GLY A 223 -19.02 -4.85 4.75
N ARG A 224 -18.16 -3.86 4.52
CA ARG A 224 -17.62 -2.90 5.50
C ARG A 224 -18.39 -1.57 5.47
N ARG A 225 -19.72 -1.61 5.57
CA ARG A 225 -20.60 -0.42 5.45
C ARG A 225 -20.25 0.76 6.37
N GLU A 226 -19.84 0.47 7.61
CA GLU A 226 -19.43 1.50 8.58
C GLU A 226 -18.09 2.15 8.25
N ALA A 227 -17.24 1.47 7.47
CA ALA A 227 -15.99 2.05 6.95
C ALA A 227 -16.21 2.81 5.63
N ALA A 228 -17.16 2.35 4.80
CA ALA A 228 -17.51 2.99 3.53
C ALA A 228 -18.11 4.40 3.72
N MET A 229 -19.05 4.56 4.65
CA MET A 229 -19.82 5.79 4.76
C MET A 229 -18.99 7.04 5.11
N PRO A 230 -18.04 7.02 6.07
CA PRO A 230 -17.24 8.21 6.37
C PRO A 230 -16.28 8.60 5.24
N LEU A 231 -15.87 7.64 4.40
CA LEU A 231 -15.09 7.91 3.19
C LEU A 231 -15.95 8.55 2.10
N PHE A 232 -17.10 7.94 1.79
CA PHE A 232 -18.04 8.46 0.81
C PHE A 232 -18.52 9.87 1.18
N LYS A 233 -18.97 10.05 2.43
CA LYS A 233 -19.42 11.35 2.94
C LYS A 233 -18.28 12.35 3.01
N GLY A 234 -17.08 11.93 3.42
CA GLY A 234 -15.89 12.79 3.44
C GLY A 234 -15.58 13.37 2.06
N ALA A 235 -15.58 12.53 1.03
CA ALA A 235 -15.33 12.96 -0.34
C ALA A 235 -16.43 13.88 -0.90
N LEU A 236 -17.70 13.66 -0.56
CA LEU A 236 -18.79 14.59 -0.89
C LEU A 236 -18.64 15.92 -0.15
N LEU A 237 -18.31 15.91 1.13
CA LEU A 237 -18.10 17.13 1.90
C LEU A 237 -16.92 17.93 1.36
N ASP A 238 -15.82 17.25 1.03
CA ASP A 238 -14.64 17.85 0.42
C ASP A 238 -14.97 18.50 -0.93
N SER A 239 -15.56 17.75 -1.87
CA SER A 239 -15.82 18.25 -3.23
C SER A 239 -17.02 19.19 -3.33
N MET A 240 -18.15 18.84 -2.73
CA MET A 240 -19.43 19.54 -2.97
C MET A 240 -19.75 20.62 -1.93
N PHE A 241 -19.25 20.49 -0.70
CA PHE A 241 -19.60 21.41 0.39
C PHE A 241 -18.48 22.39 0.74
N LEU A 242 -17.25 21.89 0.85
CA LEU A 242 -16.06 22.69 1.17
C LEU A 242 -15.34 23.22 -0.08
N GLY A 243 -15.58 22.59 -1.24
CA GLY A 243 -14.97 22.97 -2.49
C GLY A 243 -15.31 24.40 -2.94
N LEU A 244 -14.48 24.95 -3.82
CA LEU A 244 -14.58 26.28 -4.42
C LEU A 244 -15.87 26.45 -5.24
N CYS A 245 -16.45 25.34 -5.72
CA CYS A 245 -17.69 25.31 -6.48
C CYS A 245 -18.72 24.41 -5.76
N PRO A 246 -19.72 24.99 -5.06
CA PRO A 246 -20.74 24.20 -4.37
C PRO A 246 -21.46 23.22 -5.31
N GLY A 247 -21.59 21.97 -4.87
CA GLY A 247 -22.21 20.88 -5.65
C GLY A 247 -21.30 20.24 -6.70
N ASN A 248 -20.04 20.68 -6.84
CA ASN A 248 -19.12 20.16 -7.86
C ASN A 248 -18.78 18.68 -7.65
N VAL A 249 -18.73 17.95 -8.76
CA VAL A 249 -18.12 16.63 -8.87
C VAL A 249 -16.76 16.80 -9.56
N GLY A 250 -15.74 17.21 -8.80
CA GLY A 250 -14.42 17.54 -9.34
C GLY A 250 -13.53 16.32 -9.62
N MET A 251 -12.37 16.56 -10.25
CA MET A 251 -11.32 15.54 -10.42
C MET A 251 -10.50 15.42 -9.12
N THR A 252 -9.61 16.37 -8.87
CA THR A 252 -8.83 16.45 -7.63
C THR A 252 -9.46 17.41 -6.63
N THR A 253 -9.18 17.22 -5.34
CA THR A 253 -9.77 18.01 -4.26
C THR A 253 -8.78 18.98 -3.62
N PHE A 254 -9.25 19.81 -2.69
CA PHE A 254 -8.42 20.77 -1.96
C PHE A 254 -7.19 20.14 -1.27
N TYR A 255 -7.33 18.87 -0.84
CA TYR A 255 -6.29 18.12 -0.16
C TYR A 255 -5.17 17.62 -1.08
N ASP A 256 -5.35 17.68 -2.40
CA ASP A 256 -4.28 17.38 -3.33
C ASP A 256 -3.15 18.40 -3.19
N CYS A 257 -1.94 17.94 -2.87
CA CYS A 257 -0.83 18.82 -2.52
C CYS A 257 -0.32 19.68 -3.69
N ASN A 258 -0.50 19.23 -4.93
CA ASN A 258 0.08 19.88 -6.11
C ASN A 258 -0.96 20.55 -7.00
N ARG A 259 -2.09 19.89 -7.26
CA ARG A 259 -3.14 20.38 -8.16
C ARG A 259 -4.23 21.15 -7.45
N ARG A 260 -4.41 20.91 -6.14
CA ARG A 260 -5.58 21.40 -5.38
C ARG A 260 -6.88 20.99 -6.09
N GLU A 261 -7.98 21.66 -5.76
CA GLU A 261 -9.22 21.47 -6.50
C GLU A 261 -9.03 21.82 -7.98
N SER A 262 -9.27 20.85 -8.86
CA SER A 262 -9.13 21.03 -10.30
C SER A 262 -10.24 20.31 -11.06
N GLN A 263 -10.62 20.91 -12.18
CA GLN A 263 -11.69 20.47 -13.09
C GLN A 263 -13.07 20.42 -12.41
N ARG A 264 -14.12 20.69 -13.19
CA ARG A 264 -15.50 20.72 -12.70
C ARG A 264 -16.33 19.70 -13.45
N ASP A 265 -17.25 19.07 -12.73
CA ASP A 265 -18.17 18.06 -13.25
C ASP A 265 -17.46 17.02 -14.12
N PHE A 266 -16.37 16.47 -13.57
CA PHE A 266 -15.49 15.53 -14.24
C PHE A 266 -16.18 14.17 -14.38
N GLY A 267 -16.25 13.67 -15.61
CA GLY A 267 -17.05 12.48 -15.96
C GLY A 267 -16.74 11.24 -15.13
N ASP A 268 -15.45 11.00 -14.82
CA ASP A 268 -15.01 9.86 -14.03
C ASP A 268 -15.52 9.95 -12.58
N GLY A 269 -15.54 11.17 -12.04
CA GLY A 269 -16.11 11.47 -10.72
C GLY A 269 -17.63 11.24 -10.71
N VAL A 270 -18.33 11.71 -11.75
CA VAL A 270 -19.79 11.56 -11.89
C VAL A 270 -20.18 10.09 -11.99
N GLY A 271 -19.48 9.31 -12.82
CA GLY A 271 -19.73 7.89 -13.00
C GLY A 271 -19.48 7.09 -11.71
N SER A 272 -18.32 7.29 -11.08
CA SER A 272 -17.93 6.56 -9.86
C SER A 272 -18.82 6.91 -8.67
N LEU A 273 -19.17 8.20 -8.51
CA LEU A 273 -20.13 8.64 -7.50
C LEU A 273 -21.51 8.00 -7.71
N SER A 274 -22.00 7.99 -8.95
CA SER A 274 -23.31 7.41 -9.28
C SER A 274 -23.35 5.92 -8.93
N ARG A 275 -22.31 5.15 -9.29
CA ARG A 275 -22.20 3.74 -8.92
C ARG A 275 -22.08 3.54 -7.41
N ALA A 276 -21.24 4.32 -6.72
CA ALA A 276 -21.09 4.21 -5.27
C ALA A 276 -22.42 4.49 -4.52
N LEU A 277 -23.20 5.46 -4.99
CA LEU A 277 -24.52 5.77 -4.45
C LEU A 277 -25.52 4.63 -4.70
N VAL A 278 -25.64 4.17 -5.96
CA VAL A 278 -26.67 3.19 -6.37
C VAL A 278 -26.31 1.76 -5.95
N GLU A 279 -25.12 1.29 -6.30
CA GLU A 279 -24.67 -0.10 -6.08
C GLU A 279 -24.04 -0.31 -4.69
N GLY A 280 -23.53 0.76 -4.06
CA GLY A 280 -22.92 0.74 -2.74
C GLY A 280 -23.91 1.09 -1.63
N LEU A 281 -24.28 2.37 -1.52
CA LEU A 281 -25.15 2.86 -0.44
C LEU A 281 -26.56 2.26 -0.49
N PHE A 282 -27.23 2.31 -1.66
CA PHE A 282 -28.55 1.70 -1.84
C PHE A 282 -28.49 0.21 -2.17
N GLY A 283 -27.32 -0.29 -2.63
CA GLY A 283 -27.08 -1.71 -2.80
C GLY A 283 -27.81 -2.35 -3.99
N VAL A 284 -28.22 -1.57 -4.98
CA VAL A 284 -29.03 -2.06 -6.11
C VAL A 284 -28.12 -2.64 -7.19
N GLN A 285 -28.18 -3.95 -7.39
CA GLN A 285 -27.25 -4.70 -8.25
C GLN A 285 -28.03 -5.67 -9.15
N PRO A 286 -28.61 -5.21 -10.27
CA PRO A 286 -29.30 -6.07 -11.22
C PRO A 286 -28.34 -7.01 -11.95
N ASP A 287 -28.82 -8.23 -12.17
CA ASP A 287 -28.30 -9.20 -13.12
C ASP A 287 -29.45 -9.65 -14.01
N ALA A 288 -29.86 -8.76 -14.91
CA ALA A 288 -30.96 -8.96 -15.85
C ALA A 288 -30.65 -10.09 -16.85
N LEU A 289 -29.39 -10.43 -17.10
CA LEU A 289 -28.99 -11.62 -17.86
C LEU A 289 -29.42 -12.93 -17.15
N SER A 290 -29.58 -12.91 -15.82
CA SER A 290 -30.10 -14.03 -15.00
C SER A 290 -31.56 -13.83 -14.58
N GLY A 291 -32.18 -12.71 -14.96
CA GLY A 291 -33.51 -12.32 -14.47
C GLY A 291 -33.53 -12.09 -12.96
N GLU A 292 -32.46 -11.58 -12.36
CA GLU A 292 -32.32 -11.35 -10.91
C GLU A 292 -32.04 -9.87 -10.60
N LEU A 293 -32.66 -9.36 -9.53
CA LEU A 293 -32.34 -8.09 -8.90
C LEU A 293 -31.80 -8.39 -7.51
N LYS A 294 -30.49 -8.25 -7.32
CA LYS A 294 -29.89 -8.33 -5.99
C LYS A 294 -29.99 -6.97 -5.31
N LEU A 295 -30.55 -6.94 -4.12
CA LEU A 295 -30.53 -5.76 -3.24
C LEU A 295 -29.68 -6.07 -2.03
N ARG A 296 -28.63 -5.27 -1.79
CA ARG A 296 -27.75 -5.38 -0.63
C ARG A 296 -27.52 -4.01 0.01
N PRO A 297 -28.52 -3.45 0.71
CA PRO A 297 -28.45 -2.06 1.20
C PRO A 297 -27.23 -1.82 2.10
N GLY A 298 -26.48 -0.75 1.81
CA GLY A 298 -25.24 -0.36 2.49
C GLY A 298 -25.44 0.70 3.57
N PHE A 299 -26.66 0.92 4.05
CA PHE A 299 -26.98 1.99 5.00
C PHE A 299 -26.24 1.83 6.33
N PRO A 300 -25.74 2.93 6.93
CA PRO A 300 -25.19 2.90 8.29
C PRO A 300 -26.20 2.37 9.30
N ALA A 301 -25.74 1.69 10.34
CA ALA A 301 -26.61 1.12 11.37
C ALA A 301 -27.47 2.17 12.09
N SER A 302 -27.06 3.44 12.10
CA SER A 302 -27.80 4.56 12.70
C SER A 302 -28.99 5.05 11.87
N TRP A 303 -29.10 4.68 10.61
CA TRP A 303 -30.18 5.15 9.74
C TRP A 303 -31.47 4.35 9.96
N ASN A 304 -32.58 5.05 10.15
CA ASN A 304 -33.91 4.45 10.27
C ASN A 304 -34.74 4.59 8.99
N GLN A 305 -34.28 5.37 8.02
CA GLN A 305 -34.99 5.54 6.76
C GLN A 305 -34.03 5.94 5.64
N ALA A 306 -34.34 5.51 4.42
CA ALA A 306 -33.68 5.94 3.20
C ALA A 306 -34.62 5.72 2.01
N SER A 307 -34.51 6.55 0.97
CA SER A 307 -35.27 6.35 -0.26
C SER A 307 -34.52 6.88 -1.47
N ILE A 308 -34.66 6.20 -2.61
CA ILE A 308 -34.17 6.64 -3.91
C ILE A 308 -35.25 6.42 -4.97
N LYS A 309 -35.38 7.40 -5.88
CA LYS A 309 -36.16 7.27 -7.10
C LYS A 309 -35.21 7.28 -8.28
N HIS A 310 -35.26 6.20 -9.06
CA HIS A 310 -34.45 5.97 -10.24
C HIS A 310 -35.38 5.68 -11.44
N PRO A 311 -34.97 5.95 -12.69
CA PRO A 311 -35.77 5.60 -13.86
C PRO A 311 -36.21 4.12 -13.87
N ASP A 312 -35.29 3.22 -13.51
CA ASP A 312 -35.54 1.77 -13.52
C ASP A 312 -36.14 1.21 -12.22
N PHE A 313 -36.20 1.98 -11.13
CA PHE A 313 -36.77 1.49 -9.86
C PHE A 313 -37.07 2.61 -8.85
N GLU A 314 -37.93 2.32 -7.86
CA GLU A 314 -37.99 3.10 -6.62
C GLU A 314 -37.72 2.18 -5.44
N PHE A 315 -36.83 2.58 -4.54
CA PHE A 315 -36.45 1.78 -3.38
C PHE A 315 -36.54 2.60 -2.10
N THR A 316 -37.24 2.07 -1.09
CA THR A 316 -37.43 2.68 0.22
C THR A 316 -37.10 1.68 1.32
N PHE A 317 -36.42 2.17 2.35
CA PHE A 317 -36.15 1.48 3.61
C PHE A 317 -36.72 2.29 4.77
N GLN A 318 -37.36 1.61 5.71
CA GLN A 318 -37.84 2.17 6.97
C GLN A 318 -37.61 1.16 8.11
N ARG A 319 -37.22 1.67 9.28
CA ARG A 319 -37.05 0.89 10.50
C ARG A 319 -37.72 1.58 11.67
N THR A 320 -38.55 0.83 12.39
CA THR A 320 -39.15 1.23 13.67
C THR A 320 -38.84 0.13 14.67
N ASP A 321 -38.03 0.44 15.68
CA ASP A 321 -37.52 -0.50 16.67
C ASP A 321 -36.85 -1.74 16.04
N THR A 322 -37.48 -2.91 16.15
CA THR A 322 -37.01 -4.19 15.60
C THR A 322 -37.70 -4.58 14.30
N ARG A 323 -38.53 -3.71 13.72
CA ARG A 323 -39.21 -3.94 12.44
C ARG A 323 -38.51 -3.19 11.32
N GLU A 324 -38.11 -3.90 10.27
CA GLU A 324 -37.56 -3.32 9.05
C GLU A 324 -38.49 -3.57 7.86
N THR A 325 -38.77 -2.53 7.09
CA THR A 325 -39.57 -2.58 5.86
C THR A 325 -38.73 -2.12 4.67
N TYR A 326 -38.65 -2.96 3.65
CA TYR A 326 -38.02 -2.67 2.37
C TYR A 326 -39.09 -2.69 1.29
N SER A 327 -39.21 -1.62 0.51
CA SER A 327 -40.17 -1.53 -0.59
C SER A 327 -39.44 -1.24 -1.88
N ILE A 328 -39.60 -2.10 -2.88
CA ILE A 328 -39.03 -1.94 -4.22
C ILE A 328 -40.16 -1.91 -5.25
N GLN A 329 -40.18 -0.87 -6.07
CA GLN A 329 -40.96 -0.81 -7.30
C GLN A 329 -40.01 -1.02 -8.47
N SER A 330 -40.18 -2.11 -9.22
CA SER A 330 -39.38 -2.42 -10.39
C SER A 330 -39.95 -1.71 -11.62
N ARG A 331 -39.10 -1.00 -12.36
CA ARG A 331 -39.40 -0.40 -13.68
C ARG A 331 -38.43 -0.87 -14.78
N PHE A 332 -37.64 -1.90 -14.49
CA PHE A 332 -36.84 -2.61 -15.51
C PHE A 332 -37.74 -3.15 -16.63
N ARG A 333 -37.16 -3.38 -17.81
CA ARG A 333 -37.87 -3.86 -19.02
C ARG A 333 -38.72 -5.11 -18.75
N GLN A 334 -38.25 -5.98 -17.86
CA GLN A 334 -38.99 -7.13 -17.36
C GLN A 334 -38.87 -7.18 -15.83
N PRO A 335 -39.90 -7.62 -15.10
CA PRO A 335 -39.79 -7.87 -13.67
C PRO A 335 -38.67 -8.90 -13.39
N LEU A 336 -37.80 -8.58 -12.44
CA LEU A 336 -36.68 -9.42 -12.04
C LEU A 336 -37.01 -10.13 -10.71
N ARG A 337 -36.53 -11.37 -10.54
CA ARG A 337 -36.62 -12.08 -9.26
C ARG A 337 -35.79 -11.33 -8.22
N LEU A 338 -36.36 -11.06 -7.06
CA LEU A 338 -35.67 -10.30 -6.04
C LEU A 338 -34.85 -11.23 -5.14
N ARG A 339 -33.60 -10.83 -4.91
CA ARG A 339 -32.69 -11.43 -3.91
C ARG A 339 -32.24 -10.34 -2.94
N LEU A 340 -32.91 -10.22 -1.82
CA LEU A 340 -32.61 -9.21 -0.80
C LEU A 340 -31.63 -9.80 0.24
N GLN A 341 -30.47 -9.17 0.39
CA GLN A 341 -29.46 -9.50 1.38
C GLN A 341 -29.30 -8.35 2.38
N VAL A 342 -29.69 -8.57 3.64
CA VAL A 342 -29.68 -7.51 4.67
C VAL A 342 -28.76 -7.87 5.84
N PRO A 343 -28.01 -6.89 6.38
CA PRO A 343 -27.31 -7.08 7.64
C PRO A 343 -28.33 -7.32 8.75
N ALA A 344 -28.10 -8.33 9.58
CA ALA A 344 -29.04 -8.67 10.64
C ALA A 344 -29.01 -7.61 11.75
N LEU A 345 -30.20 -7.11 12.10
CA LEU A 345 -30.38 -6.17 13.21
C LEU A 345 -30.29 -6.90 14.56
N ARG A 346 -30.86 -8.11 14.63
CA ARG A 346 -30.87 -8.99 15.81
C ARG A 346 -30.57 -10.44 15.42
N THR A 347 -30.36 -11.29 16.41
CA THR A 347 -29.90 -12.68 16.25
C THR A 347 -31.01 -13.68 15.97
N GLU A 348 -32.27 -13.28 16.07
CA GLU A 348 -33.43 -14.12 15.75
C GLU A 348 -34.41 -13.37 14.86
N ILE A 349 -35.27 -14.12 14.19
CA ILE A 349 -36.27 -13.60 13.27
C ILE A 349 -37.64 -14.10 13.73
N GLY A 350 -38.51 -13.17 14.09
CA GLY A 350 -39.91 -13.45 14.42
C GLY A 350 -40.72 -13.82 13.19
N SER A 351 -40.59 -13.04 12.12
CA SER A 351 -41.25 -13.32 10.84
C SER A 351 -40.59 -12.56 9.68
N VAL A 352 -40.65 -13.15 8.49
CA VAL A 352 -40.37 -12.46 7.23
C VAL A 352 -41.58 -12.61 6.33
N THR A 353 -42.07 -11.49 5.78
CA THR A 353 -43.16 -11.51 4.80
C THR A 353 -42.78 -10.77 3.54
N VAL A 354 -43.26 -11.23 2.39
CA VAL A 354 -43.27 -10.49 1.13
C VAL A 354 -44.72 -10.26 0.72
N ASN A 355 -45.11 -9.00 0.54
CA ASN A 355 -46.47 -8.58 0.21
C ASN A 355 -47.51 -9.16 1.19
N GLY A 356 -47.16 -9.23 2.48
CA GLY A 356 -48.00 -9.76 3.56
C GLY A 356 -48.01 -11.29 3.69
N LEU A 357 -47.38 -12.03 2.77
CA LEU A 357 -47.31 -13.48 2.82
C LEU A 357 -45.99 -13.94 3.46
N PRO A 358 -46.00 -14.89 4.42
CA PRO A 358 -44.79 -15.47 4.98
C PRO A 358 -43.90 -16.10 3.90
N VAL A 359 -42.59 -15.85 3.98
CA VAL A 359 -41.60 -16.45 3.07
C VAL A 359 -40.44 -17.07 3.86
N PRO A 360 -39.77 -18.09 3.30
CA PRO A 360 -38.53 -18.57 3.88
C PRO A 360 -37.41 -17.53 3.72
N TRP A 361 -36.42 -17.64 4.60
CA TRP A 361 -35.18 -16.87 4.59
C TRP A 361 -34.02 -17.81 4.91
N GLN A 362 -32.81 -17.41 4.56
CA GLN A 362 -31.61 -18.20 4.86
C GLN A 362 -30.47 -17.33 5.38
N VAL A 363 -29.61 -17.90 6.22
CA VAL A 363 -28.37 -17.26 6.68
C VAL A 363 -27.33 -17.29 5.56
N LEU A 364 -26.64 -16.18 5.33
CA LEU A 364 -25.45 -16.14 4.48
C LEU A 364 -24.23 -16.46 5.34
N GLU A 365 -23.85 -17.75 5.42
CA GLU A 365 -22.76 -18.22 6.30
C GLU A 365 -21.37 -17.68 5.92
N ASP A 366 -21.21 -17.15 4.71
CA ASP A 366 -20.00 -16.47 4.23
C ASP A 366 -19.91 -15.00 4.66
N SER A 367 -20.88 -14.52 5.44
CA SER A 367 -20.88 -13.16 5.99
C SER A 367 -19.67 -12.92 6.88
N VAL A 368 -18.97 -11.81 6.66
CA VAL A 368 -17.80 -11.41 7.45
C VAL A 368 -18.11 -10.10 8.19
N GLY A 369 -17.79 -10.05 9.48
CA GLY A 369 -17.99 -8.90 10.37
C GLY A 369 -19.43 -8.76 10.87
N THR A 370 -20.40 -8.65 9.96
CA THR A 370 -21.83 -8.54 10.29
C THR A 370 -22.61 -9.68 9.65
N PRO A 371 -23.39 -10.46 10.42
CA PRO A 371 -24.21 -11.53 9.83
C PRO A 371 -25.24 -10.94 8.88
N ARG A 372 -25.54 -11.68 7.81
CA ARG A 372 -26.60 -11.32 6.86
C ARG A 372 -27.56 -12.47 6.66
N ILE A 373 -28.78 -12.12 6.33
CA ILE A 373 -29.78 -13.06 5.82
C ILE A 373 -30.11 -12.73 4.38
N GLU A 374 -30.65 -13.72 3.69
CA GLU A 374 -31.15 -13.61 2.34
C GLU A 374 -32.62 -14.00 2.26
N ILE A 375 -33.38 -13.18 1.55
CA ILE A 375 -34.81 -13.34 1.31
C ILE A 375 -35.04 -13.28 -0.19
N ASN A 376 -35.69 -14.32 -0.72
CA ASN A 376 -36.00 -14.43 -2.13
C ASN A 376 -37.47 -14.09 -2.37
N ALA A 377 -37.76 -13.33 -3.42
CA ALA A 377 -39.12 -13.10 -3.89
C ALA A 377 -39.23 -13.35 -5.39
N ALA A 378 -40.42 -13.77 -5.82
CA ALA A 378 -40.74 -13.93 -7.22
C ALA A 378 -40.62 -12.60 -7.98
N ALA A 379 -40.47 -12.69 -9.30
CA ALA A 379 -40.47 -11.52 -10.16
C ALA A 379 -41.81 -10.79 -10.07
N ALA A 380 -41.79 -9.52 -9.65
CA ALA A 380 -42.99 -8.71 -9.47
C ALA A 380 -42.69 -7.23 -9.74
N ALA A 381 -43.71 -6.48 -10.15
CA ALA A 381 -43.60 -5.02 -10.35
C ALA A 381 -43.38 -4.27 -9.03
N SER A 382 -43.85 -4.83 -7.92
CA SER A 382 -43.59 -4.31 -6.58
C SER A 382 -43.41 -5.44 -5.58
N ASN A 383 -42.44 -5.29 -4.69
CA ASN A 383 -42.26 -6.14 -3.52
C ASN A 383 -42.13 -5.27 -2.28
N GLN A 384 -42.94 -5.56 -1.26
CA GLN A 384 -42.77 -5.05 0.09
C GLN A 384 -42.33 -6.21 0.98
N ILE A 385 -41.13 -6.08 1.55
CA ILE A 385 -40.54 -7.06 2.45
C ILE A 385 -40.56 -6.47 3.86
N VAL A 386 -41.13 -7.22 4.81
CA VAL A 386 -41.16 -6.84 6.23
C VAL A 386 -40.44 -7.92 7.01
N ILE A 387 -39.49 -7.49 7.84
CA ILE A 387 -38.70 -8.34 8.74
C ILE A 387 -39.00 -7.90 10.16
N GLU A 388 -39.50 -8.81 10.98
CA GLU A 388 -39.66 -8.62 12.41
C GLU A 388 -38.51 -9.33 13.13
N TRP A 389 -37.58 -8.57 13.66
CA TRP A 389 -36.41 -9.09 14.38
C TRP A 389 -36.72 -9.41 15.84
N LYS A 390 -36.04 -10.41 16.40
CA LYS A 390 -36.10 -10.84 17.80
C LYS A 390 -34.71 -11.17 18.35
N GLY A 391 -34.59 -11.36 19.65
CA GLY A 391 -33.33 -11.69 20.31
C GLY A 391 -32.39 -10.49 20.43
N ASP A 392 -31.12 -10.78 20.67
CA ASP A 392 -30.11 -9.78 20.99
C ASP A 392 -29.47 -9.15 19.75
N ALA A 393 -28.68 -8.10 19.94
CA ALA A 393 -27.79 -7.61 18.88
C ALA A 393 -26.70 -8.65 18.56
N PRO A 394 -26.26 -8.76 17.29
CA PRO A 394 -25.10 -9.57 16.95
C PRO A 394 -23.86 -9.21 17.79
N ALA A 395 -23.17 -10.22 18.30
CA ALA A 395 -22.01 -10.05 19.15
C ALA A 395 -20.87 -9.30 18.44
N LEU A 396 -20.10 -8.54 19.22
CA LEU A 396 -18.90 -7.84 18.79
C LEU A 396 -17.67 -8.50 19.41
N VAL A 397 -16.59 -8.58 18.63
CA VAL A 397 -15.30 -9.08 19.11
C VAL A 397 -14.67 -8.06 20.05
N LYS A 398 -14.16 -8.54 21.18
CA LYS A 398 -13.29 -7.80 22.10
C LYS A 398 -11.89 -8.42 22.07
N VAL A 399 -10.92 -7.65 21.61
CA VAL A 399 -9.51 -8.05 21.56
C VAL A 399 -8.64 -6.82 21.82
N ALA A 400 -7.48 -7.01 22.43
CA ALA A 400 -6.49 -5.94 22.53
C ALA A 400 -6.04 -5.51 21.12
N PRO A 401 -5.97 -4.20 20.81
CA PRO A 401 -5.61 -3.74 19.48
C PRO A 401 -4.14 -4.03 19.14
N ILE A 402 -3.29 -4.24 20.14
CA ILE A 402 -1.87 -4.53 20.01
C ILE A 402 -1.57 -5.82 20.79
N ALA A 403 -0.77 -6.69 20.19
CA ALA A 403 -0.18 -7.85 20.81
C ALA A 403 1.34 -7.80 20.65
N ALA A 404 2.08 -7.88 21.76
CA ALA A 404 3.52 -8.07 21.70
C ALA A 404 3.85 -9.47 21.12
N GLN A 405 4.89 -9.58 20.31
CA GLN A 405 5.39 -10.86 19.81
C GLN A 405 5.62 -11.83 20.98
N GLY A 406 5.13 -13.06 20.84
CA GLY A 406 5.19 -14.11 21.87
C GLY A 406 4.21 -13.92 23.03
N SER A 407 3.49 -12.79 23.11
CA SER A 407 2.47 -12.58 24.15
C SER A 407 1.17 -13.31 23.82
N ARG A 408 0.41 -13.61 24.87
CA ARG A 408 -0.89 -14.27 24.75
C ARG A 408 -1.93 -13.29 24.22
N VAL A 409 -2.56 -13.66 23.11
CA VAL A 409 -3.75 -13.02 22.56
C VAL A 409 -4.98 -13.78 23.08
N VAL A 410 -5.95 -13.04 23.61
CA VAL A 410 -7.28 -13.55 23.96
C VAL A 410 -8.30 -12.63 23.32
N ALA A 411 -9.13 -13.19 22.44
CA ALA A 411 -10.22 -12.48 21.80
C ALA A 411 -11.53 -13.13 22.19
N ASP A 412 -12.41 -12.39 22.86
CA ASP A 412 -13.77 -12.82 23.14
C ASP A 412 -14.67 -12.43 21.96
N CYS A 413 -15.19 -13.42 21.27
CA CYS A 413 -16.11 -13.28 20.15
C CYS A 413 -17.55 -12.96 20.59
N GLY A 414 -17.87 -13.14 21.89
CA GLY A 414 -19.18 -12.90 22.47
C GLY A 414 -20.28 -13.86 22.00
N ALA A 415 -19.91 -14.87 21.20
CA ALA A 415 -20.79 -15.87 20.62
C ALA A 415 -20.07 -17.22 20.50
N ARG A 416 -20.83 -18.31 20.40
CA ARG A 416 -20.27 -19.67 20.39
C ARG A 416 -19.42 -19.87 19.13
N ILE A 417 -18.15 -20.21 19.28
CA ILE A 417 -17.27 -20.44 18.14
C ILE A 417 -17.52 -21.85 17.59
N LEU A 418 -17.74 -21.95 16.28
CA LEU A 418 -17.90 -23.19 15.53
C LEU A 418 -16.58 -23.62 14.90
N ASN A 419 -15.88 -22.67 14.27
CA ASN A 419 -14.64 -22.88 13.54
C ASN A 419 -13.74 -21.66 13.68
N SER A 420 -12.45 -21.81 13.39
CA SER A 420 -11.51 -20.69 13.30
C SER A 420 -10.60 -20.83 12.08
N ARG A 421 -10.16 -19.69 11.53
CA ARG A 421 -9.19 -19.61 10.43
C ARG A 421 -8.14 -18.55 10.74
N ASP A 422 -6.88 -18.89 10.57
CA ASP A 422 -5.76 -17.96 10.65
C ASP A 422 -5.03 -17.92 9.30
N PRO A 423 -5.56 -17.19 8.30
CA PRO A 423 -4.97 -17.16 6.97
C PRO A 423 -3.59 -16.47 6.93
N GLN A 424 -3.20 -15.74 7.98
CA GLN A 424 -1.96 -14.96 8.04
C GLN A 424 -0.91 -15.59 8.96
N GLY A 425 -1.19 -16.73 9.59
CA GLY A 425 -0.32 -17.35 10.59
C GLY A 425 0.00 -16.41 11.76
N ALA A 426 -0.98 -15.59 12.17
CA ALA A 426 -0.82 -14.58 13.21
C ALA A 426 -0.62 -15.19 14.60
N LEU A 427 -1.23 -16.35 14.88
CA LEU A 427 -1.21 -17.04 16.16
C LEU A 427 -0.52 -18.40 16.06
N SER A 428 0.33 -18.69 17.03
CA SER A 428 0.78 -20.05 17.36
C SER A 428 0.02 -20.58 18.57
N GLU A 429 -0.01 -21.89 18.76
CA GLU A 429 -0.75 -22.55 19.85
C GLU A 429 -2.23 -22.08 19.91
N ALA A 430 -2.81 -21.83 18.73
CA ALA A 430 -4.15 -21.31 18.62
C ALA A 430 -5.17 -22.34 19.13
N GLY A 431 -6.08 -21.91 19.98
CA GLY A 431 -7.12 -22.72 20.57
C GLY A 431 -8.42 -21.94 20.73
N VAL A 432 -9.53 -22.67 20.72
CA VAL A 432 -10.87 -22.14 20.96
C VAL A 432 -11.33 -22.63 22.33
N ASP A 433 -11.81 -21.71 23.16
CA ASP A 433 -12.42 -22.02 24.46
C ASP A 433 -13.77 -21.28 24.55
N GLY A 434 -14.87 -22.01 24.29
CA GLY A 434 -16.22 -21.48 24.29
C GLY A 434 -16.43 -20.35 23.26
N THR A 435 -16.42 -19.11 23.74
CA THR A 435 -16.57 -17.89 22.92
C THR A 435 -15.24 -17.22 22.61
N SER A 436 -14.10 -17.77 23.05
CA SER A 436 -12.81 -17.10 22.93
C SER A 436 -11.84 -17.81 21.98
N ILE A 437 -11.14 -17.04 21.14
CA ILE A 437 -9.90 -17.47 20.48
C ILE A 437 -8.72 -17.11 21.39
N ARG A 438 -7.79 -18.03 21.56
CA ARG A 438 -6.55 -17.85 22.33
C ARG A 438 -5.35 -18.33 21.52
N GLY A 439 -4.20 -17.72 21.72
CA GLY A 439 -2.93 -18.15 21.12
C GLY A 439 -1.79 -17.22 21.49
N LEU A 440 -0.58 -17.51 21.02
CA LEU A 440 0.58 -16.63 21.15
C LEU A 440 0.82 -15.89 19.83
N ALA A 441 1.04 -14.57 19.88
CA ALA A 441 1.35 -13.79 18.68
C ALA A 441 2.68 -14.25 18.05
N ALA A 442 2.64 -14.86 16.87
CA ALA A 442 3.81 -15.50 16.25
C ALA A 442 4.05 -15.14 14.77
N GLY A 443 3.07 -14.51 14.10
CA GLY A 443 3.20 -14.11 12.70
C GLY A 443 4.11 -12.91 12.45
N THR A 444 4.24 -12.51 11.19
CA THR A 444 5.00 -11.30 10.77
C THR A 444 4.49 -10.06 11.54
N PRO A 445 5.35 -9.15 12.03
CA PRO A 445 4.90 -7.90 12.66
C PRO A 445 4.05 -7.00 11.76
N GLY A 446 3.02 -6.37 12.33
CA GLY A 446 2.06 -5.50 11.64
C GLY A 446 0.61 -5.91 11.89
N HIS A 447 -0.34 -5.28 11.19
CA HIS A 447 -1.77 -5.57 11.36
C HIS A 447 -2.16 -6.93 10.79
N ARG A 448 -2.74 -7.79 11.62
CA ARG A 448 -3.16 -9.16 11.30
C ARG A 448 -4.63 -9.38 11.63
N THR A 449 -5.18 -10.43 11.02
CA THR A 449 -6.57 -10.83 11.24
C THR A 449 -6.69 -12.35 11.33
N VAL A 450 -7.32 -12.81 12.41
CA VAL A 450 -7.82 -14.18 12.57
C VAL A 450 -9.34 -14.15 12.44
N PHE A 451 -9.96 -15.22 11.99
CA PHE A 451 -11.42 -15.29 11.80
C PHE A 451 -12.03 -16.39 12.67
N ALA A 452 -13.09 -16.07 13.40
CA ALA A 452 -13.92 -17.02 14.13
C ALA A 452 -15.26 -17.17 13.42
N GLN A 453 -15.65 -18.37 13.01
CA GLN A 453 -17.04 -18.62 12.63
C GLN A 453 -17.84 -18.77 13.92
N VAL A 454 -18.82 -17.90 14.15
CA VAL A 454 -19.61 -17.89 15.37
C VAL A 454 -21.07 -18.22 15.10
N GLU A 455 -21.75 -18.72 16.13
CA GLU A 455 -23.18 -18.91 16.18
C GLU A 455 -23.79 -18.16 17.36
N GLN A 456 -24.84 -17.38 17.08
CA GLN A 456 -25.63 -16.68 18.09
C GLN A 456 -27.10 -16.64 17.64
N GLY A 457 -28.00 -17.15 18.48
CA GLY A 457 -29.40 -17.31 18.11
C GLY A 457 -29.55 -18.17 16.85
N SER A 458 -30.18 -17.61 15.83
CA SER A 458 -30.44 -18.28 14.54
C SER A 458 -29.35 -18.03 13.49
N LEU A 459 -28.30 -17.26 13.82
CA LEU A 459 -27.34 -16.74 12.84
C LEU A 459 -25.96 -17.36 12.99
N ARG A 460 -25.28 -17.48 11.85
CA ARG A 460 -23.88 -17.89 11.73
C ARG A 460 -23.12 -16.97 10.80
N TRP A 461 -21.92 -16.55 11.20
CA TRP A 461 -21.06 -15.68 10.38
C TRP A 461 -19.60 -15.74 10.83
N TRP A 462 -18.71 -15.22 10.01
CA TRP A 462 -17.29 -15.05 10.33
C TRP A 462 -17.05 -13.70 11.02
N GLN A 463 -16.60 -13.72 12.26
CA GLN A 463 -16.11 -12.55 12.97
C GLN A 463 -14.59 -12.37 12.74
N PRO A 464 -14.16 -11.21 12.25
CA PRO A 464 -12.75 -10.86 12.18
C PRO A 464 -12.24 -10.43 13.56
N VAL A 465 -11.12 -11.02 13.97
CA VAL A 465 -10.33 -10.66 15.15
C VAL A 465 -9.08 -9.94 14.65
N ALA A 466 -9.13 -8.62 14.66
CA ALA A 466 -8.07 -7.76 14.11
C ALA A 466 -7.22 -7.14 15.23
N PHE A 467 -5.90 -7.26 15.10
CA PHE A 467 -4.92 -6.71 16.04
C PHE A 467 -3.60 -6.42 15.31
N GLU A 468 -2.70 -5.70 15.96
CA GLU A 468 -1.35 -5.42 15.46
C GLU A 468 -0.32 -6.20 16.26
N ILE A 469 0.52 -6.97 15.57
CA ILE A 469 1.66 -7.65 16.18
C ILE A 469 2.85 -6.69 16.18
N ARG A 470 3.40 -6.39 17.35
CA ARG A 470 4.59 -5.54 17.53
C ARG A 470 5.67 -6.25 18.34
N ALA A 471 6.91 -5.77 18.27
CA ALA A 471 7.92 -6.19 19.25
C ALA A 471 7.45 -5.83 20.67
N ALA A 472 7.82 -6.63 21.67
CA ALA A 472 7.43 -6.38 23.07
C ALA A 472 7.89 -5.01 23.57
N TRP A 473 9.10 -4.63 23.17
CA TRP A 473 9.74 -3.36 23.49
C TRP A 473 10.31 -2.76 22.22
N GLU A 474 10.17 -1.45 22.04
CA GLU A 474 10.71 -0.73 20.88
C GLU A 474 11.44 0.53 21.35
N LEU A 475 12.55 0.87 20.69
CA LEU A 475 13.16 2.20 20.84
C LEU A 475 12.63 3.10 19.74
N ILE A 476 11.91 4.15 20.15
CA ILE A 476 11.28 5.12 19.25
C ILE A 476 12.15 6.38 19.23
N PRO A 477 12.88 6.66 18.13
CA PRO A 477 13.66 7.88 18.01
C PRO A 477 12.78 9.12 18.18
N SER A 478 13.28 10.12 18.90
CA SER A 478 12.61 11.42 18.94
C SER A 478 12.66 12.09 17.58
N VAL A 479 11.58 12.77 17.21
CA VAL A 479 11.45 13.52 15.94
C VAL A 479 12.53 14.59 15.79
N LYS A 480 13.00 15.12 16.93
CA LYS A 480 14.12 16.06 17.03
C LYS A 480 15.28 15.40 17.78
N GLN A 481 16.47 15.47 17.21
CA GLN A 481 17.70 15.04 17.86
C GLN A 481 18.57 16.25 18.24
N ASP A 482 19.53 16.04 19.14
CA ASP A 482 20.43 17.10 19.61
C ASP A 482 21.87 16.82 19.15
N SER A 483 22.71 17.86 19.04
CA SER A 483 24.09 17.72 18.52
C SER A 483 25.06 16.96 19.43
N ALA A 484 24.68 16.71 20.69
CA ALA A 484 25.51 16.04 21.68
C ALA A 484 24.85 14.80 22.31
N GLN A 485 23.59 14.49 21.96
CA GLN A 485 22.80 13.48 22.64
C GLN A 485 21.94 12.65 21.69
N LEU A 486 21.67 11.40 22.07
CA LEU A 486 20.59 10.62 21.47
C LEU A 486 19.32 10.82 22.28
N ARG A 487 18.20 11.06 21.59
CA ARG A 487 16.87 11.20 22.21
C ARG A 487 15.92 10.15 21.67
N PHE A 488 15.30 9.39 22.57
CA PHE A 488 14.34 8.36 22.21
C PHE A 488 13.38 8.06 23.36
N ARG A 489 12.34 7.27 23.08
CA ARG A 489 11.46 6.66 24.09
C ARG A 489 11.57 5.15 24.03
N VAL A 490 11.36 4.50 25.16
CA VAL A 490 11.13 3.06 25.20
C VAL A 490 9.62 2.85 25.17
N ARG A 491 9.12 2.28 24.08
CA ARG A 491 7.72 1.86 23.96
C ARG A 491 7.56 0.47 24.53
N ASN A 492 6.60 0.32 25.42
CA ASN A 492 6.19 -0.94 26.01
C ASN A 492 4.89 -1.41 25.37
N ASN A 493 4.94 -2.48 24.57
CA ASN A 493 3.74 -3.09 23.97
C ASN A 493 3.21 -4.28 24.80
N THR A 494 3.69 -4.45 26.03
CA THR A 494 3.29 -5.54 26.93
C THR A 494 2.27 -5.10 27.98
N ALA A 495 1.62 -6.07 28.63
CA ALA A 495 0.67 -5.82 29.72
C ALA A 495 1.34 -5.51 31.07
N GLY A 496 2.64 -5.80 31.22
CA GLY A 496 3.39 -5.45 32.43
C GLY A 496 3.96 -4.03 32.33
N SER A 497 4.10 -3.34 33.46
CA SER A 497 4.86 -2.09 33.52
C SER A 497 6.32 -2.34 33.89
N PHE A 498 7.19 -1.41 33.51
CA PHE A 498 8.55 -1.32 34.03
C PHE A 498 8.71 0.01 34.77
N ASP A 499 9.23 -0.04 35.99
CA ASP A 499 9.55 1.14 36.80
C ASP A 499 10.82 0.89 37.60
N GLY A 500 11.89 1.59 37.23
CA GLY A 500 13.16 1.55 37.93
C GLY A 500 14.37 1.70 37.02
N LYS A 501 15.49 1.15 37.49
CA LYS A 501 16.80 1.30 36.85
C LYS A 501 16.98 0.29 35.72
N ALA A 502 17.26 0.78 34.53
CA ALA A 502 17.63 -0.01 33.36
C ALA A 502 19.10 0.25 32.99
N GLN A 503 19.74 -0.75 32.38
CA GLN A 503 21.12 -0.66 31.93
C GLN A 503 21.14 -0.42 30.43
N MET A 504 21.55 0.77 30.02
CA MET A 504 21.61 1.14 28.62
C MET A 504 23.06 1.12 28.13
N THR A 505 23.27 0.69 26.89
CA THR A 505 24.53 0.81 26.18
C THR A 505 24.35 1.67 24.93
N ALA A 506 25.16 2.74 24.81
CA ALA A 506 25.21 3.61 23.63
C ALA A 506 26.64 4.17 23.48
N GLY A 507 27.14 4.27 22.24
CA GLY A 507 28.50 4.79 21.99
C GLY A 507 29.61 3.99 22.70
N GLY A 508 29.41 2.68 22.90
CA GLY A 508 30.34 1.81 23.64
C GLY A 508 30.35 2.02 25.16
N GLN A 509 29.54 2.93 25.69
CA GLN A 509 29.43 3.18 27.13
C GLN A 509 28.16 2.54 27.69
N ARG A 510 28.29 1.97 28.88
CA ARG A 510 27.16 1.48 29.67
C ARG A 510 26.77 2.54 30.69
N VAL A 511 25.50 2.94 30.70
CA VAL A 511 24.95 3.99 31.55
C VAL A 511 23.67 3.45 32.18
N GLU A 512 23.52 3.68 33.49
CA GLU A 512 22.27 3.39 34.19
C GLU A 512 21.28 4.53 33.95
N ILE A 513 20.05 4.19 33.56
CA ILE A 513 18.97 5.15 33.33
C ILE A 513 17.78 4.79 34.24
N GLU A 514 17.12 5.80 34.80
CA GLU A 514 15.80 5.63 35.41
C GLU A 514 14.76 5.61 34.29
N LEU A 515 13.92 4.57 34.27
CA LEU A 515 12.93 4.37 33.23
C LEU A 515 11.59 3.97 33.86
N ASN A 516 10.57 4.77 33.57
CA ASN A 516 9.17 4.43 33.80
C ASN A 516 8.51 4.19 32.43
N ALA A 517 8.15 2.94 32.15
CA ALA A 517 7.49 2.53 30.91
C ALA A 517 6.19 1.78 31.27
N PRO A 518 5.06 2.50 31.39
CA PRO A 518 3.75 1.90 31.67
C PRO A 518 3.35 0.88 30.60
N ALA A 519 2.45 -0.04 30.96
CA ALA A 519 1.91 -1.02 30.02
C ALA A 519 1.25 -0.32 28.82
N PHE A 520 1.49 -0.82 27.61
CA PHE A 520 0.95 -0.28 26.35
C PHE A 520 1.19 1.22 26.16
N SER A 521 2.32 1.75 26.61
CA SER A 521 2.64 3.18 26.58
C SER A 521 4.11 3.44 26.22
N ASP A 522 4.39 4.71 25.91
CA ASP A 522 5.75 5.19 25.74
C ASP A 522 6.27 5.69 27.08
N SER A 523 7.55 5.44 27.36
CA SER A 523 8.24 6.09 28.47
C SER A 523 8.30 7.61 28.29
N ALA A 524 8.67 8.31 29.36
CA ALA A 524 9.27 9.64 29.22
C ALA A 524 10.47 9.58 28.26
N GLU A 525 10.80 10.73 27.67
CA GLU A 525 11.97 10.79 26.80
C GLU A 525 13.26 10.52 27.58
N VAL A 526 14.10 9.66 27.00
CA VAL A 526 15.45 9.40 27.47
C VAL A 526 16.40 10.21 26.60
N ALA A 527 17.24 11.01 27.23
CA ALA A 527 18.28 11.80 26.58
C ALA A 527 19.65 11.35 27.07
N VAL A 528 20.54 11.00 26.14
CA VAL A 528 21.78 10.29 26.45
C VAL A 528 22.96 11.03 25.86
N THR A 529 23.87 11.47 26.73
CA THR A 529 25.21 11.90 26.31
C THR A 529 26.15 10.71 26.45
N ALA A 530 26.83 10.33 25.37
CA ALA A 530 27.91 9.35 25.43
C ALA A 530 29.10 9.85 24.60
N THR A 531 30.31 9.62 25.07
CA THR A 531 31.53 10.15 24.42
C THR A 531 31.83 9.46 23.09
N GLY A 532 31.32 8.24 22.89
CA GLY A 532 31.52 7.46 21.67
C GLY A 532 30.37 7.56 20.66
N LEU A 533 29.44 8.51 20.82
CA LEU A 533 28.41 8.75 19.81
C LEU A 533 29.03 9.26 18.52
N ARG A 534 28.41 8.91 17.39
CA ARG A 534 28.90 9.24 16.06
C ARG A 534 27.80 9.88 15.21
N PRO A 535 28.15 10.67 14.18
CA PRO A 535 27.18 11.07 13.17
C PRO A 535 26.51 9.84 12.55
N GLY A 536 25.19 9.88 12.37
CA GLY A 536 24.43 8.79 11.75
C GLY A 536 23.86 7.79 12.75
N SER A 537 23.89 6.51 12.40
CA SER A 537 23.23 5.43 13.12
C SER A 537 24.02 4.99 14.34
N ASN A 538 23.44 5.12 15.53
CA ASN A 538 24.06 4.69 16.78
C ASN A 538 23.31 3.48 17.33
N PRO A 539 23.95 2.31 17.50
CA PRO A 539 23.35 1.18 18.19
C PRO A 539 23.04 1.56 19.65
N VAL A 540 21.80 1.39 20.04
CA VAL A 540 21.35 1.57 21.43
C VAL A 540 20.76 0.25 21.89
N ILE A 541 21.20 -0.20 23.06
CA ILE A 541 20.67 -1.38 23.75
C ILE A 541 20.18 -0.93 25.11
N VAL A 542 18.94 -1.28 25.47
CA VAL A 542 18.40 -1.07 26.82
C VAL A 542 18.07 -2.44 27.41
N ASP A 543 18.78 -2.82 28.46
CA ASP A 543 18.56 -4.00 29.27
C ASP A 543 17.69 -3.63 30.48
N LEU A 544 16.44 -4.09 30.45
CA LEU A 544 15.44 -3.92 31.50
C LEU A 544 15.54 -5.01 32.58
N GLY A 545 16.51 -5.92 32.48
CA GLY A 545 16.66 -7.08 33.35
C GLY A 545 15.71 -8.23 33.02
N ARG A 546 15.93 -9.39 33.66
CA ARG A 546 15.13 -10.62 33.50
C ARG A 546 14.99 -11.11 32.04
N GLY A 547 15.98 -10.84 31.20
CA GLY A 547 15.99 -11.22 29.78
C GLY A 547 15.26 -10.24 28.84
N SER A 548 14.70 -9.15 29.37
CA SER A 548 14.06 -8.10 28.56
C SER A 548 15.11 -7.12 28.04
N VAL A 549 15.65 -7.39 26.85
CA VAL A 549 16.61 -6.52 26.17
C VAL A 549 15.95 -5.98 24.90
N VAL A 550 16.00 -4.67 24.71
CA VAL A 550 15.58 -4.02 23.47
C VAL A 550 16.77 -3.34 22.82
N SER A 551 16.88 -3.48 21.50
CA SER A 551 17.94 -2.85 20.73
C SER A 551 17.40 -2.24 19.45
N ASN A 552 17.86 -1.04 19.11
CA ASN A 552 17.59 -0.43 17.81
C ASN A 552 18.75 0.50 17.43
N GLN A 553 18.79 0.96 16.18
CA GLN A 553 19.65 2.05 15.77
C GLN A 553 18.91 3.38 15.91
N ILE A 554 19.49 4.31 16.67
CA ILE A 554 19.01 5.70 16.73
C ILE A 554 19.88 6.53 15.79
N VAL A 555 19.28 7.04 14.72
CA VAL A 555 19.97 7.86 13.72
C VAL A 555 19.99 9.31 14.19
N ASN A 556 21.18 9.88 14.34
CA ASN A 556 21.38 11.28 14.68
C ASN A 556 22.51 11.89 13.85
N TRP A 557 22.15 12.64 12.82
CA TRP A 557 23.09 13.36 11.97
C TRP A 557 23.45 14.75 12.49
N GLN A 558 22.88 15.22 13.61
CA GLN A 558 23.29 16.48 14.25
C GLN A 558 24.62 16.38 14.99
N ILE A 559 25.02 15.15 15.34
CA ILE A 559 26.30 14.87 15.99
C ILE A 559 27.44 15.15 15.01
N GLN A 560 28.49 15.81 15.52
CA GLN A 560 29.77 15.99 14.83
C GLN A 560 30.71 14.84 15.19
N SER A 561 31.60 14.47 14.27
CA SER A 561 32.67 13.53 14.61
C SER A 561 33.57 14.10 15.71
N ALA A 562 34.02 13.23 16.61
CA ALA A 562 34.87 13.64 17.72
C ALA A 562 36.24 14.16 17.22
N PRO A 563 36.81 15.20 17.84
CA PRO A 563 38.16 15.65 17.52
C PRO A 563 39.18 14.49 17.65
N GLY A 564 40.00 14.29 16.61
CA GLY A 564 40.99 13.22 16.58
C GLY A 564 40.46 11.84 16.18
N ALA A 565 39.17 11.71 15.83
CA ALA A 565 38.64 10.50 15.22
C ALA A 565 39.43 10.13 13.96
N ARG A 566 39.82 8.84 13.84
CA ARG A 566 40.58 8.34 12.71
C ARG A 566 39.63 7.86 11.63
N PHE A 567 39.73 8.49 10.48
CA PHE A 567 38.98 8.13 9.29
C PHE A 567 39.94 7.70 8.18
N ASP A 568 39.59 6.58 7.55
CA ASP A 568 40.32 6.01 6.43
C ASP A 568 39.40 6.00 5.21
N ALA A 569 39.66 6.91 4.28
CA ALA A 569 38.90 7.00 3.03
C ALA A 569 39.44 5.93 2.06
N VAL A 570 38.59 4.97 1.70
CA VAL A 570 38.96 3.87 0.80
C VAL A 570 39.18 4.44 -0.61
N ASP A 571 40.31 4.09 -1.23
CA ASP A 571 40.56 4.47 -2.62
C ASP A 571 39.66 3.66 -3.56
N LEU A 572 38.73 4.36 -4.20
CA LEU A 572 37.79 3.80 -5.18
C LEU A 572 38.16 4.13 -6.62
N THR A 573 39.27 4.86 -6.88
CA THR A 573 39.60 5.37 -8.21
C THR A 573 39.69 4.26 -9.26
N GLY A 574 40.26 3.10 -8.90
CA GLY A 574 40.33 1.92 -9.78
C GLY A 574 38.99 1.19 -9.96
N ASN A 575 37.99 1.47 -9.12
CA ASN A 575 36.69 0.81 -9.13
C ASN A 575 35.61 1.62 -9.86
N PHE A 576 35.74 2.95 -9.99
CA PHE A 576 34.73 3.77 -10.64
C PHE A 576 34.52 3.36 -12.11
N ASN A 577 33.27 3.10 -12.47
CA ASN A 577 32.90 2.67 -13.81
C ASN A 577 32.30 3.82 -14.66
N ASP A 578 31.86 4.93 -14.06
CA ASP A 578 31.37 6.10 -14.78
C ASP A 578 31.51 7.43 -14.00
N ARG A 579 30.98 8.51 -14.57
CA ARG A 579 30.76 9.82 -13.94
C ARG A 579 29.31 9.91 -13.48
N VAL A 580 29.07 10.48 -12.31
CA VAL A 580 27.71 10.67 -11.78
C VAL A 580 26.80 11.45 -12.75
N THR A 581 27.38 12.33 -13.55
CA THR A 581 26.68 13.13 -14.57
C THR A 581 26.15 12.32 -15.77
N GLN A 582 26.55 11.05 -15.94
CA GLN A 582 26.06 10.20 -17.02
C GLN A 582 24.73 9.49 -16.72
N ILE A 583 24.28 9.49 -15.46
CA ILE A 583 23.14 8.67 -15.03
C ILE A 583 21.88 8.85 -15.89
N PHE A 584 21.56 10.07 -16.33
CA PHE A 584 20.42 10.36 -17.21
C PHE A 584 20.82 10.76 -18.65
N ARG A 585 22.09 10.52 -19.02
CA ARG A 585 22.63 10.70 -20.38
C ARG A 585 22.85 9.39 -21.11
N ASN A 586 22.97 8.28 -20.37
CA ASN A 586 23.06 6.94 -20.93
C ASN A 586 21.71 6.46 -21.48
N GLU A 587 21.76 5.49 -22.40
CA GLU A 587 20.57 4.78 -22.87
C GLU A 587 20.50 3.37 -22.23
N TYR A 588 19.49 3.16 -21.40
CA TYR A 588 19.16 1.90 -20.73
C TYR A 588 18.19 1.09 -21.58
N LEU A 589 18.75 0.27 -22.48
CA LEU A 589 17.99 -0.46 -23.50
C LEU A 589 17.78 -1.94 -23.17
N GLU A 590 18.61 -2.54 -22.31
CA GLU A 590 18.54 -3.97 -21.98
C GLU A 590 18.80 -4.24 -20.50
N PRO A 591 18.03 -5.14 -19.85
CA PRO A 591 16.90 -5.89 -20.41
C PRO A 591 15.61 -5.06 -20.49
N ARG A 592 14.79 -5.24 -21.53
CA ARG A 592 13.43 -4.69 -21.62
C ARG A 592 12.42 -5.79 -21.89
N SER A 593 11.16 -5.54 -21.55
CA SER A 593 10.06 -6.43 -21.92
C SER A 593 10.08 -6.66 -23.44
N PRO A 594 9.99 -7.91 -23.93
CA PRO A 594 9.86 -8.19 -25.36
C PRO A 594 8.43 -7.92 -25.88
N PHE A 595 7.53 -7.47 -25.00
CA PHE A 595 6.12 -7.19 -25.29
C PHE A 595 5.85 -5.68 -25.30
N CYS A 596 4.69 -5.29 -25.83
CA CYS A 596 4.17 -3.93 -25.66
C CYS A 596 3.97 -3.63 -24.17
N SER A 597 4.58 -2.55 -23.68
CA SER A 597 4.68 -2.26 -22.24
C SER A 597 4.83 -0.77 -21.99
N LEU A 598 4.24 -0.30 -20.89
CA LEU A 598 4.57 1.01 -20.32
C LEU A 598 5.89 0.88 -19.57
N ALA A 599 6.93 1.45 -20.16
CA ALA A 599 8.30 1.31 -19.68
C ALA A 599 8.91 2.67 -19.36
N LEU A 600 9.88 2.66 -18.44
CA LEU A 600 10.70 3.84 -18.17
C LEU A 600 11.40 4.29 -19.47
N PRO A 601 11.46 5.60 -19.79
CA PRO A 601 12.15 6.09 -20.97
C PRO A 601 13.63 5.66 -21.02
N LYS A 602 14.22 5.64 -22.22
CA LYS A 602 15.57 5.09 -22.44
C LYS A 602 16.65 5.78 -21.61
N GLN A 603 16.48 7.05 -21.27
CA GLN A 603 17.39 7.82 -20.43
C GLN A 603 17.29 7.51 -18.94
N GLY A 604 16.37 6.62 -18.53
CA GLY A 604 16.18 6.26 -17.11
C GLY A 604 15.50 7.34 -16.28
N PHE A 605 14.84 8.30 -16.91
CA PHE A 605 14.12 9.42 -16.30
C PHE A 605 12.87 9.77 -17.11
N GLY A 606 11.85 10.32 -16.43
CA GLY A 606 10.55 10.66 -17.03
C GLY A 606 9.55 9.50 -16.97
N SER A 607 8.46 9.64 -17.71
CA SER A 607 7.40 8.64 -17.82
C SER A 607 7.03 8.40 -19.28
N TRP A 608 6.12 7.47 -19.55
CA TRP A 608 5.68 7.22 -20.93
C TRP A 608 4.87 8.39 -21.50
N CYS A 609 4.20 9.18 -20.65
CA CYS A 609 3.56 10.46 -21.03
C CYS A 609 4.57 11.59 -21.26
N HIS A 610 5.72 11.52 -20.59
CA HIS A 610 6.81 12.50 -20.68
C HIS A 610 8.12 11.84 -21.12
N PRO A 611 8.17 11.20 -22.31
CA PRO A 611 9.28 10.33 -22.69
C PRO A 611 10.56 11.08 -23.05
N THR A 612 10.48 12.40 -23.21
CA THR A 612 11.62 13.28 -23.50
C THR A 612 12.18 13.97 -22.27
N ASP A 613 11.52 13.82 -21.11
CA ASP A 613 11.98 14.46 -19.89
C ASP A 613 13.33 13.87 -19.47
N THR A 614 14.20 14.75 -19.00
CA THR A 614 15.52 14.40 -18.49
C THR A 614 15.88 15.35 -17.36
N PHE A 615 16.95 15.00 -16.65
CA PHE A 615 17.45 15.80 -15.55
C PHE A 615 18.97 16.01 -15.72
N GLU A 616 19.39 17.27 -15.68
CA GLU A 616 20.81 17.62 -15.77
C GLU A 616 21.49 17.50 -14.40
N VAL A 617 22.34 16.48 -14.26
CA VAL A 617 23.23 16.34 -13.11
C VAL A 617 24.52 17.14 -13.36
N ASP A 618 24.90 17.95 -12.38
CA ASP A 618 26.06 18.83 -12.40
C ASP A 618 26.82 18.67 -11.08
N ASP A 619 28.00 18.06 -11.13
CA ASP A 619 28.86 17.79 -9.97
C ASP A 619 30.03 18.78 -9.80
N SER A 620 29.97 19.91 -10.51
CA SER A 620 31.05 20.92 -10.50
C SER A 620 31.33 21.48 -9.11
N GLY A 621 30.29 21.79 -8.33
CA GLY A 621 30.45 22.31 -6.97
C GLY A 621 31.03 21.29 -6.00
N LEU A 622 30.62 20.03 -6.09
CA LEU A 622 31.22 18.94 -5.32
C LEU A 622 32.72 18.84 -5.60
N ARG A 623 33.11 18.84 -6.88
CA ARG A 623 34.50 18.76 -7.31
C ARG A 623 35.32 19.98 -6.87
N ALA A 624 34.74 21.17 -6.94
CA ALA A 624 35.39 22.41 -6.47
C ALA A 624 35.60 22.38 -4.95
N ALA A 625 34.59 21.97 -4.18
CA ALA A 625 34.68 21.83 -2.73
C ALA A 625 35.76 20.81 -2.32
N ALA A 626 35.83 19.67 -3.03
CA ALA A 626 36.87 18.68 -2.80
C ALA A 626 38.27 19.18 -3.18
N ALA A 627 38.41 19.90 -4.30
CA ALA A 627 39.68 20.46 -4.76
C ALA A 627 40.26 21.49 -3.77
N ALA A 628 39.41 22.26 -3.10
CA ALA A 628 39.81 23.20 -2.06
C ALA A 628 40.28 22.51 -0.76
N ASN A 629 40.08 21.20 -0.63
CA ASN A 629 40.29 20.45 0.61
C ASN A 629 40.90 19.06 0.34
N GLU A 630 42.04 19.03 -0.37
CA GLU A 630 42.85 17.81 -0.59
C GLU A 630 42.03 16.63 -1.14
N SER A 631 41.16 16.90 -2.11
CA SER A 631 40.26 15.92 -2.74
C SER A 631 39.24 15.30 -1.77
N ARG A 632 38.84 16.04 -0.74
CA ARG A 632 37.89 15.58 0.29
C ARG A 632 36.73 16.55 0.51
N LEU A 633 35.52 16.01 0.54
CA LEU A 633 34.34 16.67 1.11
C LEU A 633 34.22 16.29 2.59
N THR A 634 33.85 17.21 3.48
CA THR A 634 33.58 16.87 4.89
C THR A 634 32.11 17.02 5.21
N VAL A 635 31.49 16.00 5.79
CA VAL A 635 30.11 16.02 6.29
C VAL A 635 30.11 15.61 7.75
N GLN A 636 29.65 16.50 8.63
CA GLN A 636 29.64 16.25 10.09
C GLN A 636 31.01 15.78 10.63
N GLY A 637 32.09 16.34 10.08
CA GLY A 637 33.47 15.99 10.43
C GLY A 637 33.97 14.64 9.88
N VAL A 638 33.21 13.95 9.03
CA VAL A 638 33.64 12.74 8.30
C VAL A 638 34.15 13.14 6.92
N PRO A 639 35.40 12.79 6.54
CA PRO A 639 35.93 13.08 5.21
C PRO A 639 35.46 12.05 4.19
N PHE A 640 35.14 12.47 2.98
CA PHE A 640 34.78 11.64 1.83
C PHE A 640 35.69 11.99 0.67
N HIS A 641 36.50 11.03 0.22
CA HIS A 641 37.37 11.24 -0.93
C HIS A 641 36.56 11.24 -2.22
N THR A 642 36.82 12.20 -3.11
CA THR A 642 36.23 12.25 -4.45
C THR A 642 37.22 12.86 -5.45
N PRO A 643 37.35 12.31 -6.67
CA PRO A 643 38.25 12.84 -7.69
C PRO A 643 37.96 14.30 -8.05
N THR A 644 39.02 15.11 -8.19
CA THR A 644 38.94 16.52 -8.56
C THR A 644 39.10 16.73 -10.07
N GLY A 645 38.67 17.89 -10.58
CA GLY A 645 38.68 18.19 -12.02
C GLY A 645 37.44 17.67 -12.74
N ALA A 646 37.18 18.15 -13.97
CA ALA A 646 35.86 18.00 -14.62
C ALA A 646 35.57 16.62 -15.23
N ASN A 647 36.60 15.86 -15.62
CA ASN A 647 36.45 14.66 -16.43
C ASN A 647 36.62 13.29 -15.75
N PRO A 648 37.27 13.11 -14.59
CA PRO A 648 37.48 11.77 -14.06
C PRO A 648 36.17 11.14 -13.58
N LYS A 649 36.08 9.82 -13.79
CA LYS A 649 35.05 8.97 -13.19
C LYS A 649 35.05 9.13 -11.68
N ASN A 650 33.87 9.16 -11.07
CA ASN A 650 33.71 9.44 -9.63
C ASN A 650 32.59 8.62 -8.99
N ILE A 651 32.09 7.60 -9.67
CA ILE A 651 31.04 6.74 -9.15
C ILE A 651 31.15 5.31 -9.66
N LEU A 652 30.84 4.36 -8.79
CA LEU A 652 30.67 2.95 -9.08
C LEU A 652 29.18 2.65 -9.14
N PHE A 653 28.62 2.65 -10.35
CA PHE A 653 27.22 2.31 -10.59
C PHE A 653 26.99 0.80 -10.62
N THR A 654 25.81 0.41 -10.13
CA THR A 654 25.22 -0.93 -10.23
C THR A 654 23.78 -0.80 -10.67
N SER A 655 23.29 -1.77 -11.43
CA SER A 655 21.94 -1.74 -12.00
C SER A 655 21.52 -3.13 -12.50
N GLN A 656 20.22 -3.39 -12.60
CA GLN A 656 19.71 -4.53 -13.38
C GLN A 656 19.77 -4.28 -14.89
N TRP A 657 19.93 -3.02 -15.32
CA TRP A 657 20.30 -2.66 -16.69
C TRP A 657 21.73 -3.12 -17.02
N GLN A 658 21.94 -3.70 -18.20
CA GLN A 658 23.25 -4.22 -18.64
C GLN A 658 24.34 -3.15 -18.78
N ASN A 659 23.98 -1.86 -18.77
CA ASN A 659 24.92 -0.74 -18.73
C ASN A 659 25.92 -0.85 -17.56
N TYR A 660 25.51 -1.48 -16.45
CA TYR A 660 26.30 -1.65 -15.24
C TYR A 660 26.14 -3.07 -14.69
N PRO A 661 27.09 -3.56 -13.88
CA PRO A 661 26.91 -4.85 -13.22
C PRO A 661 25.79 -4.78 -12.17
N ALA A 662 25.04 -5.88 -12.01
CA ALA A 662 24.00 -5.98 -10.97
C ALA A 662 24.55 -5.83 -9.54
N HIS A 663 25.83 -6.12 -9.34
CA HIS A 663 26.55 -5.86 -8.11
C HIS A 663 28.03 -5.59 -8.40
N ALA A 664 28.69 -4.83 -7.54
CA ALA A 664 30.12 -4.58 -7.60
C ALA A 664 30.72 -4.58 -6.20
N SER A 665 31.95 -5.08 -6.07
CA SER A 665 32.63 -5.20 -4.78
C SER A 665 33.95 -4.44 -4.77
N VAL A 666 34.25 -3.84 -3.62
CA VAL A 666 35.51 -3.15 -3.34
C VAL A 666 36.21 -3.87 -2.18
N PRO A 667 37.52 -4.15 -2.27
CA PRO A 667 38.24 -4.81 -1.20
C PRO A 667 38.33 -3.88 0.01
N LEU A 668 38.10 -4.43 1.20
CA LEU A 668 38.32 -3.76 2.47
C LEU A 668 39.39 -4.54 3.26
N ASN A 669 40.02 -3.87 4.21
CA ASN A 669 41.05 -4.47 5.05
C ASN A 669 41.01 -3.90 6.47
N GLY A 670 41.68 -4.58 7.40
CA GLY A 670 41.75 -4.19 8.80
C GLY A 670 40.38 -4.22 9.48
N ARG A 671 40.23 -3.44 10.55
CA ARG A 671 38.97 -3.36 11.34
C ARG A 671 38.43 -1.94 11.30
N ALA A 672 37.12 -1.80 11.42
CA ALA A 672 36.44 -0.52 11.54
C ALA A 672 35.17 -0.69 12.36
N SER A 673 34.79 0.33 13.13
CA SER A 673 33.51 0.35 13.85
C SER A 673 32.34 0.86 13.01
N HIS A 674 32.65 1.52 11.89
CA HIS A 674 31.65 2.21 11.07
C HIS A 674 32.12 2.35 9.62
N ALA A 675 31.19 2.25 8.69
CA ALA A 675 31.38 2.70 7.31
C ALA A 675 30.43 3.87 7.01
N TYR A 676 30.97 4.93 6.43
CA TYR A 676 30.23 6.07 5.91
C TYR A 676 30.30 6.07 4.38
N LEU A 677 29.16 6.30 3.74
CA LEU A 677 29.00 6.13 2.30
C LEU A 677 28.47 7.44 1.72
N LEU A 678 29.14 7.96 0.68
CA LEU A 678 28.56 8.96 -0.20
C LEU A 678 28.02 8.22 -1.43
N MET A 679 26.71 8.29 -1.64
CA MET A 679 26.01 7.53 -2.69
C MET A 679 25.12 8.44 -3.51
N ALA A 680 24.89 8.12 -4.78
CA ALA A 680 23.93 8.84 -5.62
C ALA A 680 23.31 7.87 -6.63
N GLY A 681 22.06 8.09 -6.98
CA GLY A 681 21.37 7.19 -7.90
C GLY A 681 19.91 7.57 -8.13
N SER A 682 19.21 6.75 -8.90
CA SER A 682 17.80 6.93 -9.20
C SER A 682 16.90 6.08 -8.30
N SER A 683 15.67 6.52 -8.16
CA SER A 683 14.53 5.79 -7.61
C SER A 683 13.26 6.40 -8.22
N ASN A 684 12.15 5.70 -8.16
CA ASN A 684 10.89 6.15 -8.75
C ASN A 684 9.68 5.69 -7.92
N PRO A 685 8.48 6.23 -8.17
CA PRO A 685 7.30 5.95 -7.35
C PRO A 685 6.89 4.48 -7.37
N MET A 686 7.05 3.77 -8.50
CA MET A 686 6.76 2.35 -8.57
C MET A 686 7.71 1.55 -7.64
N GLN A 687 8.97 1.95 -7.53
CA GLN A 687 9.91 1.27 -6.63
C GLN A 687 9.76 1.67 -5.16
N SER A 688 8.57 2.07 -4.72
CA SER A 688 8.28 2.57 -3.36
C SER A 688 8.15 1.51 -2.30
N ARG A 689 8.75 1.80 -1.13
CA ARG A 689 8.61 0.98 0.09
C ARG A 689 9.01 -0.48 -0.15
N PHE A 690 10.03 -0.62 -1.00
CA PHE A 690 10.68 -1.83 -1.45
C PHE A 690 12.19 -1.59 -1.48
N ASP A 691 12.99 -2.63 -1.26
CA ASP A 691 14.44 -2.50 -1.29
C ASP A 691 14.89 -2.25 -2.74
N ASN A 692 15.33 -1.02 -3.02
CA ASN A 692 15.83 -0.64 -4.34
C ASN A 692 17.21 -1.28 -4.58
N GLY A 693 18.00 -1.40 -3.52
CA GLY A 693 19.28 -2.11 -3.51
C GLY A 693 19.81 -2.30 -2.10
N GLU A 694 21.09 -2.64 -2.01
CA GLU A 694 21.75 -2.88 -0.73
C GLU A 694 23.26 -2.61 -0.78
N VAL A 695 23.83 -2.32 0.38
CA VAL A 695 25.26 -2.33 0.64
C VAL A 695 25.55 -3.40 1.68
N THR A 696 26.43 -4.34 1.35
CA THR A 696 26.81 -5.45 2.22
C THR A 696 28.30 -5.39 2.51
N VAL A 697 28.69 -5.31 3.77
CA VAL A 697 30.08 -5.50 4.20
C VAL A 697 30.26 -6.96 4.61
N THR A 698 31.26 -7.62 4.03
CA THR A 698 31.63 -8.99 4.35
C THR A 698 32.91 -8.99 5.18
N TYR A 699 32.94 -9.78 6.24
CA TYR A 699 34.10 -10.01 7.10
C TYR A 699 34.92 -11.21 6.60
N THR A 700 36.17 -11.33 7.04
CA THR A 700 37.06 -12.44 6.64
C THR A 700 36.56 -13.81 7.12
N ASP A 701 35.77 -13.84 8.19
CA ASP A 701 35.09 -15.04 8.71
C ASP A 701 33.82 -15.44 7.92
N GLY A 702 33.44 -14.67 6.90
CA GLY A 702 32.28 -14.92 6.04
C GLY A 702 30.96 -14.33 6.54
N THR A 703 30.93 -13.73 7.73
CA THR A 703 29.75 -13.02 8.24
C THR A 703 29.55 -11.68 7.53
N THR A 704 28.36 -11.08 7.65
CA THR A 704 28.03 -9.84 6.94
C THR A 704 27.27 -8.82 7.79
N ALA A 705 27.42 -7.55 7.42
CA ALA A 705 26.56 -6.44 7.83
C ALA A 705 25.88 -5.87 6.59
N ARG A 706 24.57 -5.56 6.68
CA ARG A 706 23.75 -5.13 5.54
C ARG A 706 23.09 -3.78 5.81
N LEU A 707 23.15 -2.88 4.84
CA LEU A 707 22.36 -1.66 4.73
C LEU A 707 21.40 -1.81 3.54
N ALA A 708 20.10 -1.90 3.80
CA ALA A 708 19.08 -1.83 2.75
C ALA A 708 18.98 -0.39 2.21
N LEU A 709 18.84 -0.22 0.91
CA LEU A 709 18.54 1.06 0.27
C LEU A 709 17.05 1.09 -0.05
N HIS A 710 16.28 1.74 0.83
CA HIS A 710 14.83 1.66 0.86
C HIS A 710 14.23 3.07 0.75
N ASN A 711 13.43 3.32 -0.27
CA ASN A 711 12.72 4.59 -0.40
C ASN A 711 11.36 4.56 0.33
N PRO A 712 10.85 5.69 0.82
CA PRO A 712 11.49 7.00 0.97
C PRO A 712 12.32 7.13 2.26
N ILE A 713 12.74 6.01 2.86
CA ILE A 713 13.39 5.98 4.18
C ILE A 713 14.80 6.55 4.06
N ASN A 714 15.74 5.79 3.50
CA ASN A 714 17.15 6.17 3.42
C ASN A 714 17.67 6.26 1.98
N TRP A 715 16.97 5.70 0.99
CA TRP A 715 17.34 5.87 -0.42
C TRP A 715 16.56 7.02 -1.03
N TRP A 716 17.26 8.09 -1.37
CA TRP A 716 16.68 9.31 -1.94
C TRP A 716 17.22 9.52 -3.35
N PRO A 717 16.35 9.82 -4.33
CA PRO A 717 16.76 10.01 -5.71
C PRO A 717 17.67 11.24 -5.84
N ILE A 718 18.55 11.18 -6.85
CA ILE A 718 19.54 12.23 -7.11
C ILE A 718 18.89 13.54 -7.56
N ASP A 719 17.77 13.50 -8.27
CA ASP A 719 17.13 14.66 -8.91
C ASP A 719 16.28 15.51 -7.96
N GLN A 720 15.88 14.97 -6.80
CA GLN A 720 14.95 15.64 -5.91
C GLN A 720 14.98 15.19 -4.45
N ASP A 721 14.45 16.04 -3.59
CA ASP A 721 14.12 15.74 -2.21
C ASP A 721 12.65 15.35 -2.07
N TYR A 722 12.36 14.35 -1.25
CA TYR A 722 11.00 13.91 -0.99
C TYR A 722 10.13 15.00 -0.35
N PHE A 723 8.90 15.14 -0.86
CA PHE A 723 7.87 15.95 -0.19
C PHE A 723 7.37 15.23 1.06
N ILE A 724 7.24 15.94 2.18
CA ILE A 724 6.83 15.37 3.47
C ILE A 724 5.63 16.14 3.99
N ASP A 725 4.57 15.42 4.39
CA ASP A 725 3.38 15.97 5.04
C ASP A 725 2.95 15.13 6.26
N ASP A 726 1.76 15.41 6.80
CA ASP A 726 1.20 14.66 7.93
C ASP A 726 0.46 13.38 7.53
N PHE A 727 0.20 13.18 6.23
CA PHE A 727 -0.73 12.18 5.73
C PHE A 727 -0.11 11.36 4.59
N ALA A 728 -0.32 11.76 3.33
CA ALA A 728 -0.02 10.96 2.14
C ALA A 728 1.48 10.61 2.02
N PHE A 729 2.34 11.52 2.46
CA PHE A 729 3.79 11.44 2.37
C PHE A 729 4.46 11.53 3.74
N ARG A 730 3.75 11.08 4.78
CA ARG A 730 4.29 11.01 6.12
C ARG A 730 5.45 10.00 6.16
N ARG A 731 6.57 10.46 6.70
CA ARG A 731 7.75 9.64 7.02
C ARG A 731 8.33 10.06 8.38
N PRO A 732 8.29 9.20 9.41
CA PRO A 732 8.84 9.53 10.73
C PRO A 732 10.37 9.35 10.81
N GLU A 733 10.99 8.71 9.82
CA GLU A 733 12.41 8.35 9.85
C GLU A 733 13.33 9.56 9.62
N ALA A 734 14.53 9.51 10.19
CA ALA A 734 15.54 10.55 10.00
C ALA A 734 15.81 10.81 8.51
N ILE A 735 16.16 12.05 8.18
CA ILE A 735 16.57 12.42 6.82
C ILE A 735 18.09 12.27 6.75
N PRO A 736 18.62 11.45 5.83
CA PRO A 736 20.07 11.36 5.63
C PRO A 736 20.63 12.69 5.10
N PRO A 737 21.88 13.08 5.43
CA PRO A 737 22.46 14.31 4.92
C PRO A 737 22.53 14.30 3.39
N ARG A 738 22.27 15.47 2.81
CA ARG A 738 22.24 15.68 1.36
C ARG A 738 23.41 16.56 0.95
N VAL A 739 24.11 16.18 -0.12
CA VAL A 739 25.21 16.96 -0.70
C VAL A 739 24.78 17.46 -2.07
N ASP A 740 24.50 18.75 -2.19
CA ASP A 740 24.07 19.37 -3.44
C ASP A 740 25.25 19.38 -4.42
N LEU A 741 25.16 18.59 -5.50
CA LEU A 741 26.28 18.30 -6.40
C LEU A 741 26.80 19.57 -7.10
N LYS A 742 25.89 20.47 -7.49
CA LYS A 742 26.23 21.70 -8.22
C LYS A 742 26.94 22.74 -7.37
N THR A 743 26.69 22.74 -6.07
CA THR A 743 27.23 23.77 -5.16
C THR A 743 28.26 23.25 -4.18
N GLY A 744 28.34 21.92 -3.99
CA GLY A 744 29.12 21.28 -2.93
C GLY A 744 28.53 21.48 -1.53
N LYS A 745 27.34 22.10 -1.42
CA LYS A 745 26.71 22.41 -0.13
C LYS A 745 26.19 21.15 0.55
N VAL A 746 26.56 20.98 1.82
CA VAL A 746 26.04 19.94 2.69
C VAL A 746 24.79 20.45 3.42
N ARG A 747 23.73 19.64 3.42
CA ARG A 747 22.46 19.91 4.12
C ARG A 747 22.17 18.77 5.09
N VAL A 748 22.21 19.07 6.39
CA VAL A 748 21.71 18.19 7.46
C VAL A 748 20.29 18.65 7.76
N LEU A 749 19.31 17.77 7.55
CA LEU A 749 17.89 18.10 7.58
C LEU A 749 17.18 17.35 8.70
N GLU A 750 16.23 17.99 9.36
CA GLU A 750 15.34 17.34 10.33
C GLU A 750 13.91 17.30 9.80
N VAL A 751 13.20 16.21 10.08
CA VAL A 751 11.83 15.99 9.60
C VAL A 751 10.90 17.12 10.02
N ALA A 752 10.99 17.56 11.29
CA ALA A 752 10.16 18.63 11.84
C ALA A 752 10.31 19.95 11.07
N GLU A 753 11.50 20.24 10.56
CA GLU A 753 11.81 21.49 9.86
C GLU A 753 11.69 21.37 8.34
N PHE A 754 11.76 20.15 7.81
CA PHE A 754 11.74 19.88 6.37
C PHE A 754 10.33 19.63 5.79
N LYS A 755 9.33 19.44 6.65
CA LYS A 755 7.93 19.27 6.24
C LYS A 755 7.48 20.36 5.25
N GLY A 756 6.88 19.94 4.14
CA GLY A 756 6.41 20.82 3.06
C GLY A 756 7.51 21.38 2.14
N LYS A 757 8.77 20.96 2.26
CA LYS A 757 9.91 21.55 1.52
C LYS A 757 10.53 20.65 0.42
N GLY A 758 9.95 19.48 0.15
CA GLY A 758 10.40 18.61 -0.95
C GLY A 758 10.34 19.32 -2.30
N ARG A 759 11.35 19.07 -3.15
CA ARG A 759 11.57 19.80 -4.40
C ARG A 759 12.62 19.11 -5.27
N SER A 760 12.61 19.41 -6.57
CA SER A 760 13.78 19.14 -7.42
C SER A 760 15.00 19.93 -6.92
N VAL A 761 16.18 19.29 -6.95
CA VAL A 761 17.43 19.87 -6.47
C VAL A 761 18.32 20.20 -7.67
N PRO A 762 18.55 21.49 -8.02
CA PRO A 762 19.33 21.84 -9.21
C PRO A 762 20.72 21.19 -9.26
N GLY A 763 21.01 20.47 -10.36
CA GLY A 763 22.25 19.71 -10.55
C GLY A 763 22.34 18.39 -9.77
N GLY A 764 21.34 18.10 -8.94
CA GLY A 764 21.19 16.87 -8.18
C GLY A 764 21.84 16.91 -6.79
N ALA A 765 21.53 15.91 -5.97
CA ALA A 765 22.10 15.73 -4.64
C ALA A 765 22.51 14.28 -4.36
N ALA A 766 23.65 14.11 -3.72
CA ALA A 766 24.10 12.83 -3.20
C ALA A 766 23.59 12.57 -1.76
N THR A 767 23.38 11.28 -1.53
CA THR A 767 23.15 10.48 -0.34
C THR A 767 24.29 10.32 0.67
N VAL A 768 24.29 10.89 1.88
CA VAL A 768 25.21 10.38 2.92
C VAL A 768 24.50 9.32 3.76
N LEU A 769 25.02 8.11 3.72
CA LEU A 769 24.53 6.96 4.47
C LEU A 769 25.61 6.39 5.36
N ASP A 770 25.21 5.54 6.30
CA ASP A 770 26.13 4.90 7.21
C ASP A 770 25.72 3.47 7.54
N LEU A 771 26.70 2.67 7.95
CA LEU A 771 26.53 1.29 8.37
C LEU A 771 27.43 1.03 9.59
N PRO A 772 26.85 0.83 10.79
CA PRO A 772 27.60 0.35 11.94
C PRO A 772 28.24 -1.01 11.66
N LEU A 773 29.49 -1.20 12.08
CA LEU A 773 30.29 -2.42 11.85
C LEU A 773 30.81 -2.99 13.17
N ASP A 774 31.06 -4.29 13.20
CA ASP A 774 31.76 -4.95 14.29
C ASP A 774 33.27 -4.63 14.25
N ALA A 775 33.72 -3.76 15.16
CA ALA A 775 35.11 -3.34 15.28
C ALA A 775 36.08 -4.45 15.69
N THR A 776 35.57 -5.61 16.14
CA THR A 776 36.41 -6.76 16.53
C THR A 776 36.76 -7.66 15.35
N ARG A 777 36.01 -7.55 14.24
CA ARG A 777 36.15 -8.41 13.06
C ARG A 777 36.95 -7.73 11.97
N GLU A 778 37.68 -8.55 11.23
CA GLU A 778 38.47 -8.10 10.08
C GLU A 778 37.59 -8.02 8.83
N LEU A 779 37.65 -6.88 8.15
CA LEU A 779 36.90 -6.59 6.94
C LEU A 779 37.54 -7.30 5.74
N LYS A 780 36.69 -7.75 4.81
CA LYS A 780 37.11 -8.37 3.55
C LYS A 780 36.69 -7.55 2.33
N SER A 781 35.42 -7.14 2.27
CA SER A 781 34.89 -6.39 1.13
C SER A 781 33.62 -5.65 1.45
N LEU A 782 33.32 -4.64 0.64
CA LEU A 782 32.00 -3.99 0.58
C LEU A 782 31.43 -4.22 -0.82
N THR A 783 30.18 -4.68 -0.87
CA THR A 783 29.45 -4.98 -2.11
C THR A 783 28.23 -4.07 -2.20
N VAL A 784 28.08 -3.38 -3.32
CA VAL A 784 26.86 -2.64 -3.67
C VAL A 784 26.08 -3.49 -4.66
N ARG A 785 24.76 -3.63 -4.47
CA ARG A 785 23.88 -4.43 -5.34
C ARG A 785 22.60 -3.68 -5.63
N ALA A 786 22.21 -3.64 -6.91
CA ALA A 786 20.88 -3.22 -7.32
C ALA A 786 19.90 -4.38 -7.21
N ILE A 787 18.71 -4.14 -6.66
CA ILE A 787 17.64 -5.15 -6.47
C ILE A 787 16.46 -4.82 -7.38
N ALA A 788 15.96 -3.58 -7.33
CA ALA A 788 14.89 -3.13 -8.21
C ALA A 788 15.36 -3.03 -9.67
N ASN A 789 14.45 -3.26 -10.63
CA ASN A 789 14.79 -3.35 -12.05
C ASN A 789 15.15 -1.99 -12.65
N GLU A 790 14.44 -0.93 -12.26
CA GLU A 790 14.45 0.38 -12.91
C GLU A 790 15.38 1.40 -12.23
N VAL A 791 16.23 0.96 -11.30
CA VAL A 791 17.07 1.86 -10.50
C VAL A 791 18.54 1.72 -10.87
N VAL A 792 19.26 2.83 -10.76
CA VAL A 792 20.71 2.88 -10.87
C VAL A 792 21.26 3.35 -9.53
N ILE A 793 22.12 2.54 -8.93
CA ILE A 793 22.65 2.78 -7.58
C ILE A 793 24.15 2.98 -7.67
N GLY A 794 24.62 4.14 -7.22
CA GLY A 794 26.03 4.52 -7.32
C GLY A 794 26.68 4.76 -5.97
N LEU A 795 27.89 4.23 -5.81
CA LEU A 795 28.80 4.51 -4.69
C LEU A 795 29.88 5.48 -5.15
N MET A 796 29.93 6.66 -4.51
CA MET A 796 30.90 7.72 -4.82
C MET A 796 32.10 7.69 -3.87
N SER A 797 31.89 7.32 -2.61
CA SER A 797 32.96 7.30 -1.60
C SER A 797 32.62 6.36 -0.44
N VAL A 798 33.65 5.75 0.16
CA VAL A 798 33.56 4.96 1.40
C VAL A 798 34.62 5.45 2.36
N THR A 799 34.20 5.75 3.59
CA THR A 799 35.11 6.13 4.67
C THR A 799 34.89 5.25 5.88
N LEU A 800 35.96 4.61 6.36
CA LEU A 800 35.95 3.74 7.52
C LEU A 800 36.36 4.52 8.76
N ALA A 801 35.59 4.38 9.85
CA ALA A 801 35.99 4.86 11.18
C ALA A 801 36.81 3.77 11.88
N ARG A 802 38.09 4.04 12.15
CA ARG A 802 39.07 3.07 12.67
C ARG A 802 39.57 3.38 14.07
#